data_AF-A0AA38MH83-F1
#
_entry.id   AF-A0AA38MH83-F1
#
_cell.length_a   1.000
_cell.length_b   1.000
_cell.length_c   1.000
_cell.angle_alpha   90.00
_cell.angle_beta   90.00
_cell.angle_gamma   90.00
#
_symmetry.space_group_name_H-M   'P 1'
#
loop_
_entity.id
_entity.type
_entity.pdbx_description
1 polymer ?
#
loop_
_entity_poly.entity_id
_entity_poly.type
_entity_poly.pdbx_seq_one_letter_code
_entity_poly.pdbx_strand_id
1 'polypeptide(L)'
;MCAKNEKIRMEKKFMIRNSLLTDIFEHPQTRNLYKIYVLVFAVLGVHTVGKEYAATGRVTFGFPFIVKGFFNLDKVIFFWLCCFASVCAVFYVFKIWSSLRARAKGGKVTVFNWLGATCLALYYVYSFKMATHAVRHFNLQVAGVLIVTLEQIRFLMKVHAFIRSKTSEEPSRLSFSNYLYFLFAPTLIYRDAYPRTNSINWKFVTQCLLESISAMFVIALIITNTYPSPERWARKFTINDVLFDMADKIILVPLYAMSMFFLVFHSVQNLFAEILQFGDRLFYLDWWNERSFNSWLTKWNKIVRDWLYYYVYRDFKEHVCDNVLLARLVVFLLSFGVHEWVMSCCIGGFFPYMFIIFMVMALPLSYFQLPKNIISEVVMWLIGIFAMEVGIVVYVLEWDTLSKNPLINPTLWESLVPRFVTADWMAIVYDRLGLACLALYYFYSFKLVTDAIRYFSFNFSCVLFVTLEQARFLMKVHAFVRSKASEELPRLSFSNYLYFLFAPTLIYRDAYPRTKTINWNFVAQSFLECVAGFFGFAFCAMNCLPPSEKWEQKFTVNEVLLVIVEKIGYAAIMLVCTFFTIWHSFHNFCAELLQFGDRLFYLDWWNEHTFNGWLLKWNKVVQDWLYFYVYLDFRKHICDSALLAKLSVFLLSFAVHEWIIFCCVGGFIPTLFMVFVVVGLPFTFFEVPKNMFSVVIFWCSGPLLINIGFAFFGLEWYARSQSPVRNSTFWDLVVPRF
;
A
#
# COMPACT_ATOMS: atom_id res chain seq x y z
N MET A 1 34.35 17.62 3.24
CA MET A 1 33.11 18.03 2.54
C MET A 1 33.19 17.95 1.01
N CYS A 2 34.35 18.14 0.35
CA CYS A 2 34.48 18.06 -1.13
C CYS A 2 34.12 16.70 -1.76
N ALA A 3 34.49 15.56 -1.16
CA ALA A 3 34.30 14.24 -1.80
C ALA A 3 32.84 13.74 -1.83
N LYS A 4 31.94 14.31 -1.01
CA LYS A 4 30.51 13.93 -0.98
C LYS A 4 29.70 14.62 -2.10
N ASN A 5 30.20 15.75 -2.61
CA ASN A 5 29.56 16.53 -3.67
C ASN A 5 29.92 16.05 -5.09
N GLU A 6 31.00 15.29 -5.26
CA GLU A 6 31.44 14.82 -6.59
C GLU A 6 30.53 13.72 -7.16
N LYS A 7 30.02 12.80 -6.32
CA LYS A 7 29.12 11.72 -6.77
C LYS A 7 27.76 12.20 -7.29
N ILE A 8 27.36 13.43 -6.97
CA ILE A 8 26.07 14.03 -7.40
C ILE A 8 26.22 14.77 -8.73
N ARG A 9 27.45 15.10 -9.16
CA ARG A 9 27.75 15.89 -10.38
C ARG A 9 28.16 15.07 -11.61
N MET A 10 27.86 13.77 -11.66
CA MET A 10 28.16 12.98 -12.87
C MET A 10 27.15 13.28 -13.99
N GLU A 11 27.49 14.23 -14.85
CA GLU A 11 26.77 14.48 -16.09
C GLU A 11 26.90 13.31 -17.08
N LYS A 12 25.84 13.07 -17.86
CA LYS A 12 25.87 12.06 -18.92
C LYS A 12 26.91 12.45 -19.97
N LYS A 13 27.91 11.59 -20.14
CA LYS A 13 28.89 11.64 -21.23
C LYS A 13 28.37 10.81 -22.40
N PHE A 14 28.11 11.48 -23.52
CA PHE A 14 27.77 10.83 -24.78
C PHE A 14 29.06 10.35 -25.45
N MET A 15 29.09 9.10 -25.91
CA MET A 15 30.25 8.49 -26.57
C MET A 15 29.77 7.69 -27.78
N ILE A 16 30.60 7.56 -28.81
CA ILE A 16 30.30 6.67 -29.94
C ILE A 16 30.37 5.23 -29.44
N ARG A 17 29.26 4.50 -29.52
CA ARG A 17 29.16 3.08 -29.16
C ARG A 17 27.91 2.45 -29.75
N ASN A 18 27.98 1.15 -29.97
CA ASN A 18 26.86 0.35 -30.43
C ASN A 18 25.82 0.13 -29.33
N SER A 19 24.66 -0.40 -29.74
CA SER A 19 23.66 -0.88 -28.81
C SER A 19 24.07 -2.25 -28.26
N LEU A 20 23.72 -2.53 -27.00
CA LEU A 20 24.20 -3.72 -26.30
C LEU A 20 23.88 -5.04 -27.03
N LEU A 21 22.67 -5.20 -27.57
CA LEU A 21 22.33 -6.42 -28.32
C LEU A 21 23.13 -6.55 -29.63
N THR A 22 23.49 -5.43 -30.27
CA THR A 22 24.35 -5.47 -31.47
C THR A 22 25.68 -6.11 -31.13
N ASP A 23 26.33 -5.67 -30.05
CA ASP A 23 27.61 -6.22 -29.59
C ASP A 23 27.46 -7.67 -29.11
N ILE A 24 26.37 -8.00 -28.41
CA ILE A 24 26.12 -9.36 -27.93
C ILE A 24 25.93 -10.32 -29.11
N PHE A 25 25.22 -9.96 -30.17
CA PHE A 25 24.96 -10.84 -31.32
C PHE A 25 26.18 -11.04 -32.24
N GLU A 26 27.27 -10.31 -32.02
CA GLU A 26 28.54 -10.61 -32.69
C GLU A 26 29.13 -11.95 -32.20
N HIS A 27 28.87 -12.36 -30.96
CA HIS A 27 29.37 -13.63 -30.45
C HIS A 27 28.63 -14.84 -31.07
N PRO A 28 29.32 -15.92 -31.48
CA PRO A 28 28.68 -17.03 -32.22
C PRO A 28 27.53 -17.73 -31.47
N GLN A 29 27.67 -17.92 -30.16
CA GLN A 29 26.67 -18.62 -29.34
C GLN A 29 25.35 -17.84 -29.22
N THR A 30 25.43 -16.54 -29.00
CA THR A 30 24.28 -15.63 -28.87
C THR A 30 23.65 -15.33 -30.23
N ARG A 31 24.45 -15.30 -31.30
CA ARG A 31 23.94 -15.24 -32.67
C ARG A 31 23.05 -16.44 -33.01
N ASN A 32 23.39 -17.63 -32.52
CA ASN A 32 22.55 -18.80 -32.69
C ASN A 32 21.25 -18.68 -31.89
N LEU A 33 21.26 -18.08 -30.70
CA LEU A 33 20.05 -17.79 -29.93
C LEU A 33 19.10 -16.84 -30.70
N TYR A 34 19.64 -15.81 -31.33
CA TYR A 34 18.86 -14.93 -32.21
C TYR A 34 18.22 -15.70 -33.38
N LYS A 35 18.96 -16.60 -34.04
CA LYS A 35 18.41 -17.46 -35.10
C LYS A 35 17.31 -18.39 -34.59
N ILE A 36 17.45 -18.96 -33.39
CA ILE A 36 16.42 -19.78 -32.75
C ILE A 36 15.17 -18.94 -32.50
N TYR A 37 15.33 -17.70 -32.01
CA TYR A 37 14.20 -16.80 -31.79
C TYR A 37 13.44 -16.51 -33.10
N VAL A 38 14.17 -16.22 -34.19
CA VAL A 38 13.58 -16.06 -35.53
C VAL A 38 12.87 -17.33 -36.00
N LEU A 39 13.45 -18.52 -35.75
CA LEU A 39 12.83 -19.80 -36.08
C LEU A 39 11.53 -20.04 -35.30
N VAL A 40 11.52 -19.79 -33.99
CA VAL A 40 10.31 -19.91 -33.15
C VAL A 40 9.19 -19.04 -33.71
N PHE A 41 9.51 -17.83 -34.17
CA PHE A 41 8.51 -16.98 -34.83
C PHE A 41 8.02 -17.51 -36.15
N ALA A 42 8.92 -18.03 -36.99
CA ALA A 42 8.52 -18.64 -38.25
C ALA A 42 7.55 -19.81 -37.99
N VAL A 43 7.85 -20.65 -37.00
CA VAL A 43 6.98 -21.77 -36.59
C VAL A 43 5.65 -21.29 -36.04
N LEU A 44 5.63 -20.27 -35.19
CA LEU A 44 4.38 -19.68 -34.66
C LEU A 44 3.54 -19.03 -35.77
N GLY A 45 4.18 -18.41 -36.76
CA GLY A 45 3.53 -17.88 -37.95
C GLY A 45 2.87 -18.99 -38.75
N VAL A 46 3.58 -20.09 -39.02
CA VAL A 46 3.03 -21.27 -39.71
C VAL A 46 1.88 -21.89 -38.92
N HIS A 47 2.02 -22.06 -37.60
CA HIS A 47 0.95 -22.56 -36.73
C HIS A 47 -0.31 -21.69 -36.81
N THR A 48 -0.13 -20.37 -36.74
CA THR A 48 -1.22 -19.40 -36.84
C THR A 48 -1.94 -19.49 -38.19
N VAL A 49 -1.17 -19.49 -39.27
CA VAL A 49 -1.70 -19.58 -40.64
C VAL A 49 -2.46 -20.89 -40.84
N GLY A 50 -1.93 -22.01 -40.34
CA GLY A 50 -2.60 -23.30 -40.38
C GLY A 50 -3.91 -23.30 -39.59
N LYS A 51 -3.93 -22.71 -38.39
CA LYS A 51 -5.13 -22.57 -37.56
C LYS A 51 -6.19 -21.69 -38.21
N GLU A 52 -5.79 -20.56 -38.79
CA GLU A 52 -6.68 -19.63 -39.48
C GLU A 52 -7.30 -20.26 -40.73
N TYR A 53 -6.48 -20.94 -41.54
CA TYR A 53 -6.94 -21.66 -42.73
C TYR A 53 -7.91 -22.77 -42.37
N ALA A 54 -7.62 -23.56 -41.33
CA ALA A 54 -8.51 -24.61 -40.84
C ALA A 54 -9.86 -24.06 -40.35
N ALA A 55 -9.88 -22.88 -39.73
CA ALA A 55 -11.10 -22.28 -39.18
C ALA A 55 -11.96 -21.54 -40.24
N THR A 56 -11.33 -20.87 -41.20
CA THR A 56 -12.03 -19.91 -42.09
C THR A 56 -11.89 -20.23 -43.58
N GLY A 57 -11.03 -21.18 -43.96
CA GLY A 57 -10.68 -21.48 -45.35
C GLY A 57 -9.85 -20.39 -46.04
N ARG A 58 -9.40 -19.36 -45.32
CA ARG A 58 -8.61 -18.23 -45.83
C ARG A 58 -7.43 -17.94 -44.91
N VAL A 59 -6.38 -17.33 -45.46
CA VAL A 59 -5.20 -16.91 -44.70
C VAL A 59 -5.08 -15.40 -44.80
N THR A 60 -5.10 -14.69 -43.67
CA THR A 60 -4.98 -13.22 -43.64
C THR A 60 -3.72 -12.72 -42.95
N PHE A 61 -2.86 -13.61 -42.44
CA PHE A 61 -1.54 -13.30 -41.86
C PHE A 61 -1.58 -12.18 -40.79
N GLY A 62 -2.70 -12.01 -40.08
CA GLY A 62 -2.87 -10.94 -39.08
C GLY A 62 -2.96 -9.52 -39.66
N PHE A 63 -2.95 -9.34 -40.99
CA PHE A 63 -3.15 -8.03 -41.63
C PHE A 63 -4.44 -7.32 -41.18
N PRO A 64 -5.60 -8.00 -41.02
CA PRO A 64 -6.81 -7.33 -40.57
C PRO A 64 -6.66 -6.67 -39.20
N PHE A 65 -5.89 -7.29 -38.29
CA PHE A 65 -5.61 -6.72 -36.98
C PHE A 65 -4.76 -5.44 -37.10
N ILE A 66 -3.73 -5.45 -37.95
CA ILE A 66 -2.89 -4.29 -38.21
C ILE A 66 -3.74 -3.17 -38.83
N VAL A 67 -4.48 -3.45 -39.89
CA VAL A 67 -5.35 -2.46 -40.56
C VAL A 67 -6.37 -1.87 -39.59
N LYS A 68 -7.00 -2.71 -38.75
CA LYS A 68 -7.91 -2.25 -37.70
C LYS A 68 -7.18 -1.39 -36.66
N GLY A 69 -6.01 -1.81 -36.20
CA GLY A 69 -5.22 -1.07 -35.20
C GLY A 69 -4.80 0.32 -35.66
N PHE A 70 -4.49 0.48 -36.96
CA PHE A 70 -4.07 1.73 -37.59
C PHE A 70 -5.23 2.47 -38.31
N PHE A 71 -6.48 2.11 -38.03
CA PHE A 71 -7.61 2.85 -38.59
C PHE A 71 -7.56 4.34 -38.17
N ASN A 72 -7.88 5.25 -39.10
CA ASN A 72 -7.72 6.71 -38.97
C ASN A 72 -6.25 7.19 -38.85
N LEU A 73 -5.29 6.51 -39.46
CA LEU A 73 -3.88 6.92 -39.46
C LEU A 73 -3.65 8.33 -40.04
N ASP A 74 -4.44 8.74 -41.02
CA ASP A 74 -4.45 10.10 -41.57
C ASP A 74 -4.67 11.16 -40.49
N LYS A 75 -5.61 10.92 -39.57
CA LYS A 75 -5.91 11.82 -38.44
C LYS A 75 -4.79 11.81 -37.41
N VAL A 76 -4.15 10.65 -37.18
CA VAL A 76 -2.97 10.53 -36.32
C VAL A 76 -1.81 11.35 -36.86
N ILE A 77 -1.53 11.25 -38.17
CA ILE A 77 -0.47 12.02 -38.83
C ILE A 77 -0.78 13.52 -38.75
N PHE A 78 -2.01 13.93 -39.05
CA PHE A 78 -2.43 15.32 -38.93
C PHE A 78 -2.20 15.86 -37.51
N PHE A 79 -2.67 15.15 -36.48
CA PHE A 79 -2.47 15.57 -35.08
C PHE A 79 -0.99 15.62 -34.71
N TRP A 80 -0.20 14.63 -35.14
CA TRP A 80 1.25 14.61 -34.92
C TRP A 80 1.93 15.83 -35.54
N LEU A 81 1.56 16.23 -36.76
CA LEU A 81 2.07 17.43 -37.42
C LEU A 81 1.71 18.70 -36.63
N CYS A 82 0.49 18.79 -36.09
CA CYS A 82 0.09 19.90 -35.21
C CYS A 82 0.93 19.96 -33.93
N CYS A 83 1.16 18.82 -33.27
CA CYS A 83 2.02 18.75 -32.08
C CYS A 83 3.48 19.06 -32.41
N PHE A 84 3.98 18.61 -33.55
CA PHE A 84 5.32 18.94 -34.00
C PHE A 84 5.48 20.44 -34.26
N ALA A 85 4.52 21.06 -34.95
CA ALA A 85 4.48 22.50 -35.20
C ALA A 85 4.41 23.30 -33.88
N SER A 86 3.62 22.85 -32.91
CA SER A 86 3.52 23.51 -31.59
C SER A 86 4.84 23.45 -30.82
N VAL A 87 5.53 22.31 -30.85
CA VAL A 87 6.87 22.14 -30.24
C VAL A 87 7.92 23.02 -30.94
N CYS A 88 7.88 23.14 -32.26
CA CYS A 88 8.72 24.09 -32.99
C CYS A 88 8.43 25.54 -32.59
N ALA A 89 7.15 25.90 -32.37
CA ALA A 89 6.77 27.24 -31.92
C ALA A 89 7.30 27.54 -30.50
N VAL A 90 7.35 26.55 -29.60
CA VAL A 90 7.92 26.69 -28.24
C VAL A 90 9.36 27.20 -28.28
N PHE A 91 10.18 26.80 -29.26
CA PHE A 91 11.54 27.34 -29.42
C PHE A 91 11.54 28.85 -29.58
N TYR A 92 10.69 29.39 -30.46
CA TYR A 92 10.61 30.82 -30.72
C TYR A 92 10.04 31.58 -29.53
N VAL A 93 9.00 31.04 -28.88
CA VAL A 93 8.44 31.59 -27.65
C VAL A 93 9.49 31.65 -26.54
N PHE A 94 10.27 30.58 -26.36
CA PHE A 94 11.36 30.54 -25.39
C PHE A 94 12.47 31.54 -25.72
N LYS A 95 12.82 31.71 -27.00
CA LYS A 95 13.81 32.70 -27.45
C LYS A 95 13.34 34.13 -27.14
N ILE A 96 12.07 34.44 -27.39
CA ILE A 96 11.46 35.73 -27.03
C ILE A 96 11.49 35.91 -25.51
N TRP A 97 11.01 34.94 -24.74
CA TRP A 97 11.03 34.98 -23.28
C TRP A 97 12.44 35.20 -22.73
N SER A 98 13.44 34.47 -23.23
CA SER A 98 14.84 34.60 -22.82
C SER A 98 15.38 36.01 -23.13
N SER A 99 15.04 36.57 -24.29
CA SER A 99 15.44 37.95 -24.66
C SER A 99 14.80 39.02 -23.76
N LEU A 100 13.53 38.85 -23.40
CA LEU A 100 12.82 39.77 -22.50
C LEU A 100 13.32 39.65 -21.07
N ARG A 101 13.57 38.42 -20.61
CA ARG A 101 14.17 38.14 -19.31
C ARG A 101 15.56 38.75 -19.18
N ALA A 102 16.40 38.66 -20.22
CA ALA A 102 17.73 39.25 -20.23
C ALA A 102 17.73 40.79 -20.11
N ARG A 103 16.65 41.46 -20.58
CA ARG A 103 16.46 42.91 -20.44
C ARG A 103 15.89 43.33 -19.10
N ALA A 104 15.28 42.41 -18.35
CA ALA A 104 14.70 42.69 -17.05
C ALA A 104 15.81 42.86 -15.97
N LYS A 105 15.65 43.83 -15.08
CA LYS A 105 16.54 44.06 -13.93
C LYS A 105 15.75 44.03 -12.62
N GLY A 106 16.42 43.63 -11.52
CA GLY A 106 15.82 43.57 -10.19
C GLY A 106 14.63 42.61 -10.09
N GLY A 107 13.61 42.96 -9.31
CA GLY A 107 12.43 42.10 -9.05
C GLY A 107 11.62 41.69 -10.30
N LYS A 108 11.78 42.39 -11.43
CA LYS A 108 11.14 42.02 -12.71
C LYS A 108 11.61 40.65 -13.23
N VAL A 109 12.85 40.24 -12.94
CA VAL A 109 13.38 38.93 -13.35
C VAL A 109 12.59 37.79 -12.71
N THR A 110 12.26 37.92 -11.42
CA THR A 110 11.45 36.95 -10.68
C THR A 110 10.05 36.82 -11.27
N VAL A 111 9.43 37.94 -11.66
CA VAL A 111 8.12 37.94 -12.33
C VAL A 111 8.19 37.21 -13.68
N PHE A 112 9.21 37.46 -14.50
CA PHE A 112 9.39 36.76 -15.77
C PHE A 112 9.65 35.26 -15.60
N ASN A 113 10.35 34.84 -14.53
CA ASN A 113 10.55 33.43 -14.20
C ASN A 113 9.22 32.74 -13.87
N TRP A 114 8.41 33.35 -12.99
CA TRP A 114 7.09 32.82 -12.64
C TRP A 114 6.15 32.79 -13.85
N LEU A 115 6.11 33.86 -14.64
CA LEU A 115 5.32 33.90 -15.87
C LEU A 115 5.72 32.78 -16.84
N GLY A 116 7.02 32.58 -17.07
CA GLY A 116 7.53 31.50 -17.91
C GLY A 116 7.16 30.12 -17.39
N ALA A 117 7.30 29.90 -16.08
CA ALA A 117 6.93 28.65 -15.42
C ALA A 117 5.42 28.37 -15.52
N THR A 118 4.58 29.38 -15.28
CA THR A 118 3.12 29.27 -15.42
C THR A 118 2.72 28.97 -16.86
N CYS A 119 3.29 29.67 -17.85
CA CYS A 119 3.03 29.40 -19.26
C CYS A 119 3.43 27.96 -19.65
N LEU A 120 4.57 27.47 -19.15
CA LEU A 120 5.01 26.10 -19.40
C LEU A 120 4.09 25.06 -18.74
N ALA A 121 3.65 25.31 -17.51
CA ALA A 121 2.70 24.45 -16.81
C ALA A 121 1.35 24.38 -17.54
N LEU A 122 0.84 25.53 -17.99
CA LEU A 122 -0.37 25.60 -18.81
C LEU A 122 -0.21 24.86 -20.14
N TYR A 123 0.95 24.98 -20.79
CA TYR A 123 1.26 24.24 -22.01
C TYR A 123 1.24 22.73 -21.79
N TYR A 124 1.78 22.23 -20.66
CA TYR A 124 1.71 20.81 -20.32
C TYR A 124 0.28 20.34 -20.11
N VAL A 125 -0.51 21.06 -19.30
CA VAL A 125 -1.93 20.73 -19.03
C VAL A 125 -2.72 20.72 -20.33
N TYR A 126 -2.55 21.74 -21.17
CA TYR A 126 -3.23 21.83 -22.46
C TYR A 126 -2.83 20.68 -23.39
N SER A 127 -1.55 20.33 -23.43
CA SER A 127 -1.04 19.24 -24.27
C SER A 127 -1.65 17.87 -23.91
N PHE A 128 -1.71 17.53 -22.61
CA PHE A 128 -2.36 16.29 -22.15
C PHE A 128 -3.87 16.30 -22.44
N LYS A 129 -4.55 17.44 -22.21
CA LYS A 129 -5.98 17.59 -22.54
C LYS A 129 -6.24 17.45 -24.04
N MET A 130 -5.43 18.07 -24.89
CA MET A 130 -5.57 18.01 -26.34
C MET A 130 -5.34 16.60 -26.89
N ALA A 131 -4.31 15.90 -26.43
CA ALA A 131 -4.09 14.51 -26.82
C ALA A 131 -5.27 13.60 -26.42
N THR A 132 -5.78 13.76 -25.20
CA THR A 132 -6.94 13.00 -24.72
C THR A 132 -8.21 13.33 -25.52
N HIS A 133 -8.41 14.61 -25.85
CA HIS A 133 -9.52 15.06 -26.68
C HIS A 133 -9.42 14.52 -28.10
N ALA A 134 -8.25 14.58 -28.74
CA ALA A 134 -8.02 14.08 -30.09
C ALA A 134 -8.26 12.58 -30.20
N VAL A 135 -7.80 11.79 -29.22
CA VAL A 135 -8.05 10.35 -29.14
C VAL A 135 -9.54 10.03 -29.18
N ARG A 136 -10.34 10.73 -28.37
CA ARG A 136 -11.80 10.52 -28.29
C ARG A 136 -12.54 11.08 -29.52
N HIS A 137 -12.19 12.30 -29.94
CA HIS A 137 -12.86 12.98 -31.04
C HIS A 137 -12.66 12.27 -32.38
N PHE A 138 -11.43 11.79 -32.65
CA PHE A 138 -11.13 11.04 -33.87
C PHE A 138 -11.44 9.55 -33.76
N ASN A 139 -11.92 9.08 -32.61
CA ASN A 139 -12.21 7.67 -32.31
C ASN A 139 -11.04 6.76 -32.74
N LEU A 140 -9.85 7.07 -32.23
CA LEU A 140 -8.63 6.36 -32.60
C LEU A 140 -8.63 4.94 -32.00
N GLN A 141 -8.12 3.99 -32.78
CA GLN A 141 -7.91 2.62 -32.33
C GLN A 141 -6.64 2.51 -31.48
N VAL A 142 -6.48 1.43 -30.72
CA VAL A 142 -5.44 1.27 -29.68
C VAL A 142 -4.03 1.65 -30.17
N ALA A 143 -3.61 1.23 -31.38
CA ALA A 143 -2.29 1.58 -31.89
C ALA A 143 -2.16 3.08 -32.19
N GLY A 144 -3.20 3.71 -32.76
CA GLY A 144 -3.25 5.16 -32.97
C GLY A 144 -3.24 5.95 -31.66
N VAL A 145 -3.94 5.46 -30.62
CA VAL A 145 -3.91 6.04 -29.28
C VAL A 145 -2.51 5.99 -28.67
N LEU A 146 -1.83 4.84 -28.75
CA LEU A 146 -0.46 4.69 -28.28
C LEU A 146 0.50 5.64 -29.01
N ILE A 147 0.39 5.78 -30.33
CA ILE A 147 1.22 6.72 -31.09
C ILE A 147 1.02 8.15 -30.60
N VAL A 148 -0.22 8.63 -30.56
CA VAL A 148 -0.55 10.01 -30.15
C VAL A 148 -0.07 10.29 -28.73
N THR A 149 -0.37 9.41 -27.79
CA THR A 149 -0.04 9.60 -26.37
C THR A 149 1.46 9.51 -26.09
N LEU A 150 2.16 8.51 -26.66
CA LEU A 150 3.61 8.34 -26.46
C LEU A 150 4.41 9.46 -27.15
N GLU A 151 4.03 9.88 -28.36
CA GLU A 151 4.66 11.02 -29.03
C GLU A 151 4.41 12.33 -28.28
N GLN A 152 3.21 12.53 -27.74
CA GLN A 152 2.92 13.68 -26.90
C GLN A 152 3.83 13.72 -25.66
N ILE A 153 4.00 12.60 -24.96
CA ILE A 153 4.91 12.49 -23.81
C ILE A 153 6.35 12.77 -24.24
N ARG A 154 6.81 12.16 -25.34
CA ARG A 154 8.16 12.35 -25.88
C ARG A 154 8.44 13.82 -26.18
N PHE A 155 7.52 14.51 -26.83
CA PHE A 155 7.64 15.94 -27.12
C PHE A 155 7.71 16.79 -25.85
N LEU A 156 6.86 16.52 -24.86
CA LEU A 156 6.87 17.25 -23.59
C LEU A 156 8.19 17.06 -22.82
N MET A 157 8.70 15.83 -22.77
CA MET A 157 9.99 15.54 -22.16
C MET A 157 11.15 16.27 -22.87
N LYS A 158 11.12 16.34 -24.20
CA LYS A 158 12.13 17.07 -24.99
C LYS A 158 12.03 18.59 -24.81
N VAL A 159 10.81 19.15 -24.81
CA VAL A 159 10.58 20.57 -24.50
C VAL A 159 11.14 20.91 -23.11
N HIS A 160 10.81 20.11 -22.11
CA HIS A 160 11.32 20.28 -20.75
C HIS A 160 12.85 20.26 -20.72
N ALA A 161 13.46 19.24 -21.34
CA ALA A 161 14.90 19.07 -21.37
C ALA A 161 15.62 20.25 -22.04
N PHE A 162 15.09 20.77 -23.16
CA PHE A 162 15.63 21.93 -23.84
C PHE A 162 15.54 23.19 -22.97
N ILE A 163 14.33 23.52 -22.49
CA ILE A 163 14.09 24.72 -21.66
C ILE A 163 15.01 24.69 -20.45
N ARG A 164 14.99 23.59 -19.68
CA ARG A 164 15.77 23.43 -18.45
C ARG A 164 17.29 23.53 -18.68
N SER A 165 17.78 23.11 -19.84
CA SER A 165 19.19 23.20 -20.20
C SER A 165 19.60 24.60 -20.68
N LYS A 166 18.67 25.36 -21.25
CA LYS A 166 18.94 26.69 -21.85
C LYS A 166 18.44 27.89 -21.05
N THR A 167 17.78 27.69 -19.91
CA THR A 167 17.27 28.77 -19.04
C THR A 167 18.32 29.82 -18.65
N SER A 168 19.57 29.40 -18.47
CA SER A 168 20.67 30.27 -18.04
C SER A 168 21.56 30.78 -19.18
N GLU A 169 21.26 30.43 -20.43
CA GLU A 169 22.08 30.81 -21.57
C GLU A 169 21.57 32.07 -22.30
N GLU A 170 22.48 32.74 -23.00
CA GLU A 170 22.15 33.92 -23.79
C GLU A 170 21.28 33.58 -25.03
N PRO A 171 20.29 34.42 -25.38
CA PRO A 171 19.38 34.16 -26.50
C PRO A 171 20.08 34.01 -27.87
N SER A 172 21.25 34.65 -28.04
CA SER A 172 22.06 34.62 -29.26
C SER A 172 22.66 33.25 -29.54
N ARG A 173 22.83 32.41 -28.52
CA ARG A 173 23.43 31.06 -28.62
C ARG A 173 22.42 29.97 -28.95
N LEU A 174 21.13 30.30 -29.06
CA LEU A 174 20.07 29.35 -29.36
C LEU A 174 20.00 29.05 -30.88
N SER A 175 20.30 27.81 -31.24
CA SER A 175 20.20 27.31 -32.63
C SER A 175 18.96 26.45 -32.83
N PHE A 176 18.09 26.85 -33.77
CA PHE A 176 16.92 26.05 -34.13
C PHE A 176 17.31 24.73 -34.80
N SER A 177 18.41 24.71 -35.56
CA SER A 177 18.91 23.48 -36.20
C SER A 177 19.30 22.42 -35.17
N ASN A 178 19.98 22.83 -34.08
CA ASN A 178 20.36 21.90 -33.02
C ASN A 178 19.13 21.39 -32.26
N TYR A 179 18.16 22.27 -32.01
CA TYR A 179 16.89 21.90 -31.40
C TYR A 179 16.10 20.92 -32.27
N LEU A 180 15.98 21.19 -33.57
CA LEU A 180 15.29 20.34 -34.53
C LEU A 180 15.94 18.96 -34.62
N TYR A 181 17.27 18.89 -34.68
CA TYR A 181 18.01 17.63 -34.62
C TYR A 181 17.70 16.86 -33.32
N PHE A 182 17.73 17.55 -32.17
CA PHE A 182 17.39 16.96 -30.89
C PHE A 182 15.96 16.41 -30.87
N LEU A 183 14.99 17.07 -31.52
CA LEU A 183 13.61 16.57 -31.56
C LEU A 183 13.50 15.18 -32.19
N PHE A 184 14.35 14.83 -33.17
CA PHE A 184 14.37 13.50 -33.78
C PHE A 184 15.40 12.54 -33.16
N ALA A 185 16.45 13.04 -32.53
CA ALA A 185 17.50 12.20 -31.93
C ALA A 185 16.94 11.20 -30.89
N PRO A 186 17.46 9.96 -30.82
CA PRO A 186 17.00 8.92 -29.88
C PRO A 186 17.55 9.14 -28.45
N THR A 187 17.35 10.35 -27.93
CA THR A 187 17.72 10.73 -26.57
C THR A 187 16.78 11.81 -26.03
N LEU A 188 16.64 11.88 -24.71
CA LEU A 188 15.82 12.87 -24.02
C LEU A 188 16.64 13.90 -23.24
N ILE A 189 17.98 13.83 -23.30
CA ILE A 189 18.86 14.84 -22.72
C ILE A 189 19.34 15.77 -23.83
N TYR A 190 19.07 17.05 -23.68
CA TYR A 190 19.51 18.06 -24.63
C TYR A 190 21.01 18.36 -24.48
N ARG A 191 21.73 18.43 -25.60
CA ARG A 191 23.11 18.95 -25.75
C ARG A 191 23.20 19.68 -27.09
N ASP A 192 24.08 20.67 -27.20
CA ASP A 192 24.28 21.40 -28.46
C ASP A 192 25.00 20.58 -29.52
N ALA A 193 25.85 19.65 -29.08
CA ALA A 193 26.57 18.74 -29.95
C ALA A 193 26.48 17.31 -29.39
N TYR A 194 26.21 16.36 -30.28
CA TYR A 194 26.20 14.94 -29.99
C TYR A 194 27.33 14.26 -30.77
N PRO A 195 27.88 13.14 -30.27
CA PRO A 195 28.80 12.33 -31.06
C PRO A 195 28.08 11.83 -32.32
N ARG A 196 28.67 12.03 -33.48
CA ARG A 196 28.10 11.63 -34.77
C ARG A 196 28.93 10.56 -35.46
N THR A 197 28.27 9.70 -36.24
CA THR A 197 28.95 8.76 -37.14
C THR A 197 29.35 9.45 -38.44
N ASN A 198 30.40 8.96 -39.09
CA ASN A 198 30.95 9.60 -40.31
C ASN A 198 30.05 9.43 -41.53
N SER A 199 29.33 8.31 -41.64
CA SER A 199 28.44 8.00 -42.76
C SER A 199 27.24 7.18 -42.29
N ILE A 200 26.20 7.11 -43.13
CA ILE A 200 24.99 6.31 -42.90
C ILE A 200 25.21 4.92 -43.51
N ASN A 201 25.08 3.88 -42.71
CA ASN A 201 25.11 2.50 -43.17
C ASN A 201 23.71 2.05 -43.64
N TRP A 202 23.40 2.25 -44.91
CA TRP A 202 22.10 1.89 -45.50
C TRP A 202 21.75 0.41 -45.39
N LYS A 203 22.74 -0.49 -45.34
CA LYS A 203 22.50 -1.92 -45.11
C LYS A 203 21.94 -2.16 -43.71
N PHE A 204 22.51 -1.50 -42.71
CA PHE A 204 22.03 -1.56 -41.33
C PHE A 204 20.66 -0.90 -41.17
N VAL A 205 20.42 0.26 -41.81
CA VAL A 205 19.09 0.90 -41.88
C VAL A 205 18.04 -0.07 -42.42
N THR A 206 18.33 -0.70 -43.57
CA THR A 206 17.41 -1.65 -44.22
C THR A 206 17.14 -2.86 -43.32
N GLN A 207 18.18 -3.38 -42.65
CA GLN A 207 18.04 -4.48 -41.70
C GLN A 207 17.12 -4.08 -40.53
N CYS A 208 17.37 -2.96 -39.86
CA CYS A 208 16.55 -2.51 -38.73
C CYS A 208 15.09 -2.24 -39.15
N LEU A 209 14.87 -1.75 -40.39
CA LEU A 209 13.53 -1.55 -40.93
C LEU A 209 12.79 -2.89 -41.11
N LEU A 210 13.45 -3.88 -41.75
CA LEU A 210 12.87 -5.22 -41.94
C LEU A 210 12.63 -5.94 -40.61
N GLU A 211 13.54 -5.82 -39.66
CA GLU A 211 13.38 -6.32 -38.29
C GLU A 211 12.18 -5.68 -37.58
N SER A 212 11.99 -4.37 -37.73
CA SER A 212 10.87 -3.64 -37.13
C SER A 212 9.52 -4.09 -37.71
N ILE A 213 9.44 -4.19 -39.04
CA ILE A 213 8.24 -4.69 -39.73
C ILE A 213 7.95 -6.14 -39.29
N SER A 214 8.97 -6.99 -39.24
CA SER A 214 8.81 -8.39 -38.84
C SER A 214 8.32 -8.53 -37.40
N ALA A 215 8.90 -7.76 -36.47
CA ALA A 215 8.45 -7.75 -35.07
C ALA A 215 7.01 -7.27 -34.92
N MET A 216 6.58 -6.27 -35.70
CA MET A 216 5.17 -5.82 -35.74
C MET A 216 4.22 -6.94 -36.19
N PHE A 217 4.56 -7.67 -37.26
CA PHE A 217 3.74 -8.81 -37.71
C PHE A 217 3.66 -9.91 -36.65
N VAL A 218 4.78 -10.25 -36.03
CA VAL A 218 4.82 -11.22 -34.93
C VAL A 218 3.89 -10.81 -33.79
N ILE A 219 3.94 -9.56 -33.35
CA ILE A 219 3.08 -9.05 -32.29
C ILE A 219 1.61 -9.16 -32.70
N ALA A 220 1.27 -8.78 -33.94
CA ALA A 220 -0.09 -8.88 -34.46
C ALA A 220 -0.59 -10.34 -34.49
N LEU A 221 0.25 -11.30 -34.88
CA LEU A 221 -0.07 -12.73 -34.87
C LEU A 221 -0.30 -13.25 -33.45
N ILE A 222 0.59 -12.90 -32.51
CA ILE A 222 0.43 -13.30 -31.10
C ILE A 222 -0.92 -12.79 -30.57
N ILE A 223 -1.21 -11.49 -30.74
CA ILE A 223 -2.45 -10.90 -30.22
C ILE A 223 -3.69 -11.55 -30.88
N THR A 224 -3.68 -11.71 -32.20
CA THR A 224 -4.82 -12.28 -32.95
C THR A 224 -5.18 -13.70 -32.49
N ASN A 225 -4.18 -14.52 -32.14
CA ASN A 225 -4.42 -15.88 -31.66
C ASN A 225 -4.69 -15.99 -30.16
N THR A 226 -4.15 -15.06 -29.38
CA THR A 226 -4.19 -15.13 -27.91
C THR A 226 -5.48 -14.52 -27.36
N TYR A 227 -5.97 -13.44 -27.96
CA TYR A 227 -7.16 -12.73 -27.50
C TYR A 227 -8.31 -12.90 -28.51
N PRO A 228 -9.09 -14.00 -28.44
CA PRO A 228 -10.15 -14.31 -29.40
C PRO A 228 -11.44 -13.48 -29.19
N SER A 229 -12.26 -13.49 -30.25
CA SER A 229 -13.42 -12.65 -30.60
C SER A 229 -14.32 -12.11 -29.45
N PRO A 230 -14.91 -10.91 -29.63
CA PRO A 230 -15.81 -10.23 -28.67
C PRO A 230 -16.97 -11.07 -28.09
N GLU A 231 -17.36 -12.15 -28.76
CA GLU A 231 -18.50 -13.01 -28.38
C GLU A 231 -18.27 -13.86 -27.12
N ARG A 232 -17.05 -14.33 -26.85
CA ARG A 232 -16.74 -15.12 -25.62
C ARG A 232 -16.83 -14.26 -24.34
N TRP A 233 -16.78 -12.94 -24.51
CA TRP A 233 -16.61 -11.95 -23.45
C TRP A 233 -17.90 -11.18 -23.16
N ALA A 234 -19.07 -11.69 -23.59
CA ALA A 234 -20.37 -11.09 -23.34
C ALA A 234 -20.92 -11.36 -21.91
N ARG A 235 -20.25 -12.22 -21.11
CA ARG A 235 -20.63 -12.54 -19.73
C ARG A 235 -19.67 -11.92 -18.72
N LYS A 236 -20.13 -11.68 -17.48
CA LYS A 236 -19.24 -11.39 -16.35
C LYS A 236 -18.39 -12.62 -16.04
N PHE A 237 -17.11 -12.40 -15.71
CA PHE A 237 -16.16 -13.47 -15.44
C PHE A 237 -16.10 -13.80 -13.94
N THR A 238 -16.02 -15.09 -13.62
CA THR A 238 -15.61 -15.53 -12.28
C THR A 238 -14.09 -15.44 -12.14
N ILE A 239 -13.56 -15.44 -10.91
CA ILE A 239 -12.10 -15.44 -10.67
C ILE A 239 -11.45 -16.66 -11.33
N ASN A 240 -12.09 -17.82 -11.24
CA ASN A 240 -11.56 -19.03 -11.85
C ASN A 240 -11.46 -18.87 -13.36
N ASP A 241 -12.47 -18.29 -14.01
CA ASP A 241 -12.40 -17.99 -15.45
C ASP A 241 -11.20 -17.08 -15.77
N VAL A 242 -10.97 -16.02 -14.98
CA VAL A 242 -9.83 -15.11 -15.17
C VAL A 242 -8.49 -15.81 -14.92
N LEU A 243 -8.39 -16.63 -13.88
CA LEU A 243 -7.17 -17.37 -13.55
C LEU A 243 -6.84 -18.44 -14.59
N PHE A 244 -7.84 -19.18 -15.09
CA PHE A 244 -7.66 -20.12 -16.19
C PHE A 244 -7.21 -19.39 -17.45
N ASP A 245 -7.83 -18.25 -17.76
CA ASP A 245 -7.45 -17.44 -18.91
C ASP A 245 -6.01 -16.91 -18.81
N MET A 246 -5.60 -16.45 -17.64
CA MET A 246 -4.22 -16.05 -17.36
C MET A 246 -3.24 -17.23 -17.50
N ALA A 247 -3.60 -18.40 -16.96
CA ALA A 247 -2.76 -19.58 -16.99
C ALA A 247 -2.54 -20.09 -18.43
N ASP A 248 -3.57 -20.05 -19.27
CA ASP A 248 -3.48 -20.45 -20.68
C ASP A 248 -2.54 -19.52 -21.48
N LYS A 249 -2.47 -18.24 -21.10
CA LYS A 249 -1.78 -17.19 -21.86
C LYS A 249 -0.39 -16.84 -21.35
N ILE A 250 -0.06 -17.16 -20.10
CA ILE A 250 1.19 -16.75 -19.44
C ILE A 250 2.46 -17.15 -20.22
N ILE A 251 2.43 -18.24 -20.98
CA ILE A 251 3.56 -18.71 -21.79
C ILE A 251 3.87 -17.77 -22.96
N LEU A 252 2.87 -17.05 -23.48
CA LEU A 252 3.02 -16.13 -24.61
C LEU A 252 3.47 -14.73 -24.20
N VAL A 253 3.36 -14.39 -22.91
CA VAL A 253 3.72 -13.07 -22.36
C VAL A 253 5.19 -12.72 -22.54
N PRO A 254 6.17 -13.59 -22.23
CA PRO A 254 7.58 -13.29 -22.45
C PRO A 254 7.87 -13.02 -23.93
N LEU A 255 7.24 -13.79 -24.82
CA LEU A 255 7.43 -13.64 -26.26
C LEU A 255 6.90 -12.29 -26.76
N TYR A 256 5.70 -11.90 -26.32
CA TYR A 256 5.13 -10.59 -26.63
C TYR A 256 5.99 -9.46 -26.06
N ALA A 257 6.37 -9.54 -24.78
CA ALA A 257 7.16 -8.51 -24.10
C ALA A 257 8.55 -8.33 -24.73
N MET A 258 9.23 -9.43 -25.10
CA MET A 258 10.55 -9.38 -25.73
C MET A 258 10.45 -8.84 -27.16
N SER A 259 9.41 -9.20 -27.91
CA SER A 259 9.16 -8.66 -29.25
C SER A 259 8.92 -7.15 -29.21
N MET A 260 8.09 -6.68 -28.26
CA MET A 260 7.85 -5.25 -28.05
C MET A 260 9.11 -4.51 -27.63
N PHE A 261 9.89 -5.09 -26.71
CA PHE A 261 11.16 -4.52 -26.28
C PHE A 261 12.13 -4.38 -27.45
N PHE A 262 12.31 -5.45 -28.23
CA PHE A 262 13.21 -5.48 -29.38
C PHE A 262 12.77 -4.47 -30.45
N LEU A 263 11.48 -4.43 -30.79
CA LEU A 263 10.91 -3.47 -31.73
C LEU A 263 11.20 -2.03 -31.31
N VAL A 264 10.79 -1.64 -30.11
CA VAL A 264 10.78 -0.24 -29.69
C VAL A 264 12.16 0.25 -29.28
N PHE A 265 12.92 -0.52 -28.49
CA PHE A 265 14.17 -0.06 -27.88
C PHE A 265 15.41 -0.43 -28.66
N HIS A 266 15.37 -1.49 -29.47
CA HIS A 266 16.50 -1.90 -30.29
C HIS A 266 16.34 -1.46 -31.74
N SER A 267 15.41 -2.06 -32.50
CA SER A 267 15.35 -1.86 -33.95
C SER A 267 14.94 -0.43 -34.33
N VAL A 268 13.88 0.12 -33.75
CA VAL A 268 13.42 1.49 -34.06
C VAL A 268 14.43 2.55 -33.58
N GLN A 269 14.97 2.44 -32.36
CA GLN A 269 15.97 3.41 -31.89
C GLN A 269 17.25 3.39 -32.73
N ASN A 270 17.75 2.19 -33.10
CA ASN A 270 18.91 2.07 -33.96
C ASN A 270 18.64 2.59 -35.38
N LEU A 271 17.44 2.37 -35.92
CA LEU A 271 17.02 2.91 -37.21
C LEU A 271 17.12 4.44 -37.22
N PHE A 272 16.50 5.11 -36.26
CA PHE A 272 16.57 6.57 -36.14
C PHE A 272 17.99 7.05 -35.80
N ALA A 273 18.74 6.32 -34.99
CA ALA A 273 20.13 6.66 -34.67
C ALA A 273 21.02 6.63 -35.92
N GLU A 274 20.88 5.62 -36.76
CA GLU A 274 21.68 5.48 -37.99
C GLU A 274 21.32 6.56 -39.01
N ILE A 275 20.03 6.79 -39.28
CA ILE A 275 19.57 7.81 -40.24
C ILE A 275 20.01 9.22 -39.82
N LEU A 276 19.99 9.52 -38.52
CA LEU A 276 20.41 10.82 -37.99
C LEU A 276 21.94 10.94 -37.78
N GLN A 277 22.69 9.86 -37.98
CA GLN A 277 24.12 9.76 -37.65
C GLN A 277 24.39 10.02 -36.16
N PHE A 278 23.54 9.52 -35.27
CA PHE A 278 23.70 9.60 -33.82
C PHE A 278 24.57 8.44 -33.30
N GLY A 279 25.67 8.79 -32.64
CA GLY A 279 26.71 7.83 -32.24
C GLY A 279 26.52 7.12 -30.91
N ASP A 280 25.72 7.66 -29.96
CA ASP A 280 25.54 7.04 -28.63
C ASP A 280 24.33 6.09 -28.61
N ARG A 281 24.53 4.82 -28.97
CA ARG A 281 23.42 3.86 -29.13
C ARG A 281 23.12 3.04 -27.88
N LEU A 282 23.53 3.49 -26.70
CA LEU A 282 23.24 2.81 -25.44
C LEU A 282 21.86 3.20 -24.89
N PHE A 283 20.82 2.61 -25.48
CA PHE A 283 19.43 2.85 -25.11
C PHE A 283 18.97 2.08 -23.86
N TYR A 284 19.62 0.95 -23.58
CA TYR A 284 19.33 0.05 -22.47
C TYR A 284 20.60 -0.72 -22.06
N LEU A 285 20.54 -1.38 -20.91
CA LEU A 285 21.59 -2.25 -20.37
C LEU A 285 21.08 -3.70 -20.24
N ASP A 286 21.89 -4.58 -19.67
CA ASP A 286 21.63 -6.00 -19.41
C ASP A 286 20.58 -6.22 -18.32
N TRP A 287 19.38 -5.66 -18.50
CA TRP A 287 18.30 -5.65 -17.52
C TRP A 287 17.74 -7.05 -17.22
N TRP A 288 17.95 -8.02 -18.11
CA TRP A 288 17.52 -9.41 -17.95
C TRP A 288 18.32 -10.19 -16.91
N ASN A 289 19.50 -9.70 -16.49
CA ASN A 289 20.35 -10.30 -15.46
C ASN A 289 20.11 -9.70 -14.06
N GLU A 290 19.07 -8.86 -13.92
CA GLU A 290 18.86 -8.08 -12.70
C GLU A 290 18.11 -8.85 -11.62
N ARG A 291 18.53 -8.60 -10.37
CA ARG A 291 18.06 -9.29 -9.15
C ARG A 291 17.30 -8.39 -8.18
N SER A 292 17.13 -7.12 -8.56
CA SER A 292 16.37 -6.14 -7.80
C SER A 292 15.54 -5.33 -8.75
N PHE A 293 14.30 -5.08 -8.35
CA PHE A 293 13.36 -4.29 -9.12
C PHE A 293 13.87 -2.87 -9.40
N ASN A 294 14.56 -2.25 -8.44
CA ASN A 294 15.17 -0.94 -8.63
C ASN A 294 16.26 -0.97 -9.73
N SER A 295 17.11 -1.99 -9.72
CA SER A 295 18.17 -2.12 -10.74
C SER A 295 17.57 -2.37 -12.13
N TRP A 296 16.57 -3.25 -12.21
CA TRP A 296 15.80 -3.50 -13.44
C TRP A 296 15.21 -2.21 -14.03
N LEU A 297 14.51 -1.41 -13.21
CA LEU A 297 13.95 -0.12 -13.61
C LEU A 297 15.00 0.85 -14.18
N THR A 298 16.24 0.78 -13.68
CA THR A 298 17.31 1.66 -14.16
C THR A 298 18.00 1.20 -15.44
N LYS A 299 17.82 -0.07 -15.84
CA LYS A 299 18.53 -0.68 -16.96
C LYS A 299 17.66 -0.91 -18.20
N TRP A 300 16.35 -1.20 -18.04
CA TRP A 300 15.49 -1.59 -19.16
C TRP A 300 15.28 -0.45 -20.18
N ASN A 301 15.07 0.77 -19.71
CA ASN A 301 14.89 1.96 -20.54
C ASN A 301 15.78 3.09 -20.01
N LYS A 302 17.03 3.12 -20.49
CA LYS A 302 18.01 4.10 -20.03
C LYS A 302 17.64 5.52 -20.47
N ILE A 303 16.99 5.68 -21.63
CA ILE A 303 16.61 6.98 -22.19
C ILE A 303 15.66 7.73 -21.24
N VAL A 304 14.56 7.09 -20.84
CA VAL A 304 13.57 7.68 -19.93
C VAL A 304 14.12 7.78 -18.51
N ARG A 305 14.85 6.75 -18.03
CA ARG A 305 15.49 6.80 -16.72
C ARG A 305 16.43 7.99 -16.59
N ASP A 306 17.25 8.25 -17.60
CA ASP A 306 18.20 9.36 -17.56
C ASP A 306 17.44 10.69 -17.45
N TRP A 307 16.35 10.88 -18.20
CA TRP A 307 15.51 12.08 -18.10
C TRP A 307 14.91 12.26 -16.71
N LEU A 308 14.29 11.20 -16.16
CA LEU A 308 13.71 11.21 -14.81
C LEU A 308 14.77 11.51 -13.74
N TYR A 309 15.98 10.97 -13.91
CA TYR A 309 17.07 11.21 -12.98
C TYR A 309 17.55 12.67 -13.01
N TYR A 310 17.87 13.20 -14.19
CA TYR A 310 18.52 14.52 -14.30
C TYR A 310 17.58 15.70 -14.09
N TYR A 311 16.33 15.59 -14.55
CA TYR A 311 15.38 16.71 -14.58
C TYR A 311 14.29 16.62 -13.51
N VAL A 312 14.07 15.45 -12.91
CA VAL A 312 13.06 15.28 -11.85
C VAL A 312 13.74 14.96 -10.52
N TYR A 313 14.41 13.81 -10.42
CA TYR A 313 15.01 13.34 -9.17
C TYR A 313 16.07 14.32 -8.64
N ARG A 314 17.07 14.65 -9.47
CA ARG A 314 18.19 15.52 -9.08
C ARG A 314 17.69 16.93 -8.79
N ASP A 315 16.89 17.49 -9.69
CA ASP A 315 16.39 18.86 -9.53
C ASP A 315 15.51 19.00 -8.27
N PHE A 316 14.63 18.03 -8.00
CA PHE A 316 13.82 18.00 -6.77
C PHE A 316 14.70 17.91 -5.51
N LYS A 317 15.70 17.02 -5.54
CA LYS A 317 16.60 16.81 -4.40
C LYS A 317 17.46 18.05 -4.11
N GLU A 318 17.95 18.72 -5.17
CA GLU A 318 18.82 19.90 -5.04
C GLU A 318 18.04 21.18 -4.67
N HIS A 319 16.81 21.36 -5.18
CA HIS A 319 16.10 22.65 -5.09
C HIS A 319 14.86 22.63 -4.19
N VAL A 320 14.30 21.46 -3.86
CA VAL A 320 13.05 21.35 -3.08
C VAL A 320 13.29 20.74 -1.70
N CYS A 321 13.84 19.52 -1.64
CA CYS A 321 14.03 18.82 -0.38
C CYS A 321 15.13 17.75 -0.48
N ASP A 322 16.11 17.77 0.44
CA ASP A 322 17.17 16.75 0.54
C ASP A 322 16.68 15.44 1.22
N ASN A 323 15.50 14.96 0.81
CA ASN A 323 14.95 13.68 1.26
C ASN A 323 14.89 12.70 0.10
N VAL A 324 15.70 11.64 0.18
CA VAL A 324 15.82 10.61 -0.86
C VAL A 324 14.51 9.86 -1.09
N LEU A 325 13.76 9.54 -0.02
CA LEU A 325 12.49 8.84 -0.15
C LEU A 325 11.47 9.72 -0.87
N LEU A 326 11.36 10.99 -0.49
CA LEU A 326 10.43 11.93 -1.12
C LEU A 326 10.78 12.15 -2.60
N ALA A 327 12.05 12.33 -2.92
CA ALA A 327 12.51 12.49 -4.31
C ALA A 327 12.19 11.24 -5.16
N ARG A 328 12.35 10.02 -4.62
CA ARG A 328 11.96 8.78 -5.30
C ARG A 328 10.44 8.68 -5.48
N LEU A 329 9.67 9.01 -4.45
CA LEU A 329 8.21 9.02 -4.53
C LEU A 329 7.71 9.96 -5.63
N VAL A 330 8.28 11.16 -5.77
CA VAL A 330 7.91 12.10 -6.84
C VAL A 330 8.18 11.53 -8.23
N VAL A 331 9.34 10.88 -8.42
CA VAL A 331 9.67 10.21 -9.69
C VAL A 331 8.70 9.09 -10.01
N PHE A 332 8.34 8.27 -9.02
CA PHE A 332 7.39 7.18 -9.19
C PHE A 332 5.98 7.68 -9.46
N LEU A 333 5.49 8.67 -8.71
CA LEU A 333 4.19 9.29 -8.93
C LEU A 333 4.06 9.87 -10.34
N LEU A 334 5.10 10.58 -10.81
CA LEU A 334 5.12 11.11 -12.16
C LEU A 334 5.12 9.99 -13.21
N SER A 335 6.02 9.01 -13.07
CA SER A 335 6.14 7.92 -14.03
C SER A 335 4.86 7.10 -14.11
N PHE A 336 4.36 6.60 -12.98
CA PHE A 336 3.19 5.72 -12.95
C PHE A 336 1.90 6.47 -13.30
N GLY A 337 1.78 7.75 -12.92
CA GLY A 337 0.65 8.58 -13.34
C GLY A 337 0.59 8.77 -14.86
N VAL A 338 1.75 8.93 -15.53
CA VAL A 338 1.80 9.03 -16.99
C VAL A 338 1.50 7.69 -17.67
N HIS A 339 2.02 6.56 -17.16
CA HIS A 339 1.67 5.25 -17.69
C HIS A 339 0.16 4.96 -17.55
N GLU A 340 -0.42 5.31 -16.40
CA GLU A 340 -1.85 5.19 -16.16
C GLU A 340 -2.67 6.06 -17.11
N TRP A 341 -2.22 7.29 -17.38
CA TRP A 341 -2.87 8.15 -18.37
C TRP A 341 -2.86 7.53 -19.78
N VAL A 342 -1.75 6.92 -20.21
CA VAL A 342 -1.67 6.20 -21.49
C VAL A 342 -2.66 5.04 -21.51
N MET A 343 -2.69 4.21 -20.46
CA MET A 343 -3.60 3.06 -20.39
C MET A 343 -5.07 3.49 -20.35
N SER A 344 -5.39 4.52 -19.58
CA SER A 344 -6.73 5.12 -19.52
C SER A 344 -7.19 5.64 -20.90
N CYS A 345 -6.28 6.24 -21.68
CA CYS A 345 -6.57 6.63 -23.06
C CYS A 345 -6.82 5.41 -23.95
N CYS A 346 -6.04 4.33 -23.80
CA CYS A 346 -6.19 3.11 -24.60
C CYS A 346 -7.53 2.42 -24.36
N ILE A 347 -8.00 2.36 -23.11
CA ILE A 347 -9.26 1.71 -22.77
C ILE A 347 -10.49 2.62 -22.96
N GLY A 348 -10.28 3.94 -23.06
CA GLY A 348 -11.37 4.93 -23.20
C GLY A 348 -12.05 5.31 -21.88
N GLY A 349 -11.52 4.90 -20.74
CA GLY A 349 -12.04 5.14 -19.38
C GLY A 349 -10.90 5.21 -18.36
N PHE A 350 -11.18 5.65 -17.14
CA PHE A 350 -10.19 5.67 -16.07
C PHE A 350 -10.30 4.38 -15.26
N PHE A 351 -9.20 3.64 -15.10
CA PHE A 351 -9.14 2.42 -14.28
C PHE A 351 -7.71 2.23 -13.73
N PRO A 352 -7.38 2.74 -12.52
CA PRO A 352 -6.01 2.97 -12.07
C PRO A 352 -5.24 1.74 -11.58
N TYR A 353 -5.43 0.59 -12.23
CA TYR A 353 -4.77 -0.65 -11.83
C TYR A 353 -3.25 -0.52 -11.90
N MET A 354 -2.72 0.04 -12.99
CA MET A 354 -1.27 0.17 -13.17
C MET A 354 -0.70 1.11 -12.11
N PHE A 355 -1.34 2.26 -11.90
CA PHE A 355 -0.91 3.18 -10.85
C PHE A 355 -0.87 2.52 -9.46
N ILE A 356 -1.93 1.79 -9.07
CA ILE A 356 -2.01 1.15 -7.75
C ILE A 356 -0.99 0.03 -7.60
N ILE A 357 -0.89 -0.88 -8.56
CA ILE A 357 0.02 -2.04 -8.45
C ILE A 357 1.47 -1.58 -8.40
N PHE A 358 1.84 -0.56 -9.18
CA PHE A 358 3.19 -0.02 -9.16
C PHE A 358 3.48 0.78 -7.87
N MET A 359 2.51 1.47 -7.28
CA MET A 359 2.71 2.14 -5.99
C MET A 359 2.82 1.14 -4.82
N VAL A 360 1.97 0.11 -4.81
CA VAL A 360 1.89 -0.86 -3.70
C VAL A 360 2.99 -1.92 -3.78
N MET A 361 3.32 -2.43 -4.97
CA MET A 361 4.33 -3.48 -5.12
C MET A 361 5.71 -2.94 -5.50
N ALA A 362 5.79 -2.04 -6.48
CA ALA A 362 7.09 -1.64 -7.01
C ALA A 362 7.90 -0.78 -6.03
N LEU A 363 7.24 0.06 -5.21
CA LEU A 363 7.93 0.86 -4.20
C LEU A 363 8.57 -0.02 -3.11
N PRO A 364 7.87 -0.95 -2.42
CA PRO A 364 8.52 -1.86 -1.47
C PRO A 364 9.57 -2.76 -2.13
N LEU A 365 9.27 -3.36 -3.29
CA LEU A 365 10.21 -4.22 -4.02
C LEU A 365 11.50 -3.49 -4.44
N SER A 366 11.46 -2.16 -4.60
CA SER A 366 12.66 -1.37 -4.89
C SER A 366 13.67 -1.32 -3.73
N TYR A 367 13.24 -1.61 -2.49
CA TYR A 367 14.10 -1.67 -1.31
C TYR A 367 14.63 -3.07 -1.03
N PHE A 368 14.02 -4.10 -1.59
CA PHE A 368 14.47 -5.48 -1.45
C PHE A 368 15.50 -5.83 -2.53
N GLN A 369 16.56 -6.51 -2.10
CA GLN A 369 17.61 -7.00 -2.98
C GLN A 369 17.76 -8.50 -2.75
N LEU A 370 17.49 -9.29 -3.79
CA LEU A 370 17.54 -10.73 -3.70
C LEU A 370 19.01 -11.22 -3.67
N PRO A 371 19.29 -12.38 -3.04
CA PRO A 371 20.65 -12.92 -2.92
C PRO A 371 21.29 -13.22 -4.28
N LYS A 372 22.63 -13.28 -4.32
CA LYS A 372 23.38 -13.46 -5.58
C LYS A 372 23.39 -14.91 -6.07
N ASN A 373 22.27 -15.38 -6.61
CA ASN A 373 22.15 -16.70 -7.23
C ASN A 373 21.18 -16.64 -8.44
N ILE A 374 21.20 -17.71 -9.25
CA ILE A 374 20.33 -17.86 -10.42
C ILE A 374 18.83 -17.88 -10.05
N ILE A 375 18.50 -18.39 -8.85
CA ILE A 375 17.12 -18.45 -8.35
C ILE A 375 16.53 -17.03 -8.25
N SER A 376 17.30 -16.07 -7.74
CA SER A 376 16.86 -14.68 -7.67
C SER A 376 16.58 -14.06 -9.02
N GLU A 377 17.35 -14.42 -10.06
CA GLU A 377 17.12 -13.96 -11.43
C GLU A 377 15.83 -14.56 -12.00
N VAL A 378 15.62 -15.87 -11.79
CA VAL A 378 14.38 -16.56 -12.18
C VAL A 378 13.16 -15.96 -11.46
N VAL A 379 13.26 -15.69 -10.15
CA VAL A 379 12.19 -15.05 -9.38
C VAL A 379 11.86 -13.66 -9.93
N MET A 380 12.87 -12.85 -10.29
CA MET A 380 12.63 -11.54 -10.91
C MET A 380 11.88 -11.67 -12.25
N TRP A 381 12.23 -12.66 -13.07
CA TRP A 381 11.52 -12.95 -14.31
C TRP A 381 10.07 -13.37 -14.06
N LEU A 382 9.83 -14.28 -13.12
CA LEU A 382 8.48 -14.74 -12.78
C LEU A 382 7.59 -13.60 -12.27
N ILE A 383 8.13 -12.72 -11.42
CA ILE A 383 7.41 -11.52 -10.96
C ILE A 383 7.05 -10.62 -12.13
N GLY A 384 7.99 -10.36 -13.04
CA GLY A 384 7.77 -9.51 -14.22
C GLY A 384 6.72 -10.09 -15.17
N ILE A 385 6.81 -11.39 -15.48
CA ILE A 385 5.87 -12.10 -16.36
C ILE A 385 4.47 -12.08 -15.75
N PHE A 386 4.36 -12.43 -14.47
CA PHE A 386 3.08 -12.44 -13.77
C PHE A 386 2.45 -11.04 -13.73
N ALA A 387 3.23 -10.00 -13.39
CA ALA A 387 2.73 -8.63 -13.35
C ALA A 387 2.26 -8.12 -14.72
N MET A 388 3.00 -8.44 -15.79
CA MET A 388 2.58 -8.11 -17.16
C MET A 388 1.30 -8.84 -17.55
N GLU A 389 1.17 -10.12 -17.24
CA GLU A 389 -0.01 -10.92 -17.59
C GLU A 389 -1.26 -10.39 -16.91
N VAL A 390 -1.20 -10.17 -15.58
CA VAL A 390 -2.32 -9.58 -14.84
C VAL A 390 -2.69 -8.24 -15.45
N GLY A 391 -1.71 -7.38 -15.76
CA GLY A 391 -1.95 -6.08 -16.37
C GLY A 391 -2.67 -6.19 -17.71
N ILE A 392 -2.20 -7.05 -18.62
CA ILE A 392 -2.79 -7.19 -19.95
C ILE A 392 -4.22 -7.73 -19.84
N VAL A 393 -4.43 -8.82 -19.08
CA VAL A 393 -5.76 -9.45 -18.94
C VAL A 393 -6.76 -8.48 -18.34
N VAL A 394 -6.40 -7.80 -17.25
CA VAL A 394 -7.27 -6.85 -16.57
C VAL A 394 -7.64 -5.67 -17.49
N TYR A 395 -6.68 -5.08 -18.20
CA TYR A 395 -6.97 -3.96 -19.11
C TYR A 395 -7.77 -4.38 -20.34
N VAL A 396 -7.53 -5.57 -20.89
CA VAL A 396 -8.29 -6.11 -22.03
C VAL A 396 -9.74 -6.40 -21.62
N LEU A 397 -9.96 -7.00 -20.45
CA LEU A 397 -11.28 -7.27 -19.88
C LEU A 397 -12.07 -5.97 -19.65
N GLU A 398 -11.41 -4.97 -19.06
CA GLU A 398 -12.04 -3.69 -18.76
C GLU A 398 -12.32 -2.90 -20.05
N TRP A 399 -11.42 -2.93 -21.04
CA TRP A 399 -11.64 -2.34 -22.36
C TRP A 399 -12.83 -2.96 -23.08
N ASP A 400 -12.93 -4.30 -23.11
CA ASP A 400 -14.06 -4.99 -23.75
C ASP A 400 -15.38 -4.60 -23.06
N THR A 401 -15.41 -4.57 -21.73
CA THR A 401 -16.58 -4.17 -20.95
C THR A 401 -16.98 -2.71 -21.23
N LEU A 402 -16.01 -1.79 -21.30
CA LEU A 402 -16.21 -0.38 -21.64
C LEU A 402 -16.70 -0.16 -23.05
N SER A 403 -16.18 -0.93 -24.01
CA SER A 403 -16.55 -0.82 -25.42
C SER A 403 -18.01 -1.19 -25.65
N LYS A 404 -18.54 -2.14 -24.85
CA LYS A 404 -19.94 -2.57 -24.88
C LYS A 404 -20.84 -1.65 -24.05
N ASN A 405 -20.38 -1.24 -22.87
CA ASN A 405 -21.13 -0.42 -21.91
C ASN A 405 -20.30 0.81 -21.45
N PRO A 406 -20.31 1.90 -22.24
CA PRO A 406 -19.57 3.11 -21.89
C PRO A 406 -20.16 3.81 -20.67
N LEU A 407 -19.29 4.42 -19.84
CA LEU A 407 -19.72 5.20 -18.67
C LEU A 407 -20.21 6.58 -19.10
N ILE A 408 -21.42 6.94 -18.69
CA ILE A 408 -21.96 8.29 -18.84
C ILE A 408 -21.87 8.97 -17.47
N ASN A 409 -20.97 9.94 -17.32
CA ASN A 409 -20.71 10.68 -16.08
C ASN A 409 -20.50 9.78 -14.84
N PRO A 410 -19.51 8.88 -14.85
CA PRO A 410 -19.28 7.99 -13.72
C PRO A 410 -18.85 8.76 -12.48
N THR A 411 -19.32 8.30 -11.33
CA THR A 411 -18.72 8.65 -10.05
C THR A 411 -17.25 8.17 -10.01
N LEU A 412 -16.45 8.78 -9.14
CA LEU A 412 -15.07 8.31 -8.91
C LEU A 412 -15.06 6.81 -8.57
N TRP A 413 -16.04 6.36 -7.81
CA TRP A 413 -16.15 4.97 -7.38
C TRP A 413 -16.41 3.99 -8.53
N GLU A 414 -17.34 4.32 -9.41
CA GLU A 414 -17.64 3.51 -10.61
C GLU A 414 -16.45 3.42 -11.57
N SER A 415 -15.51 4.37 -11.48
CA SER A 415 -14.26 4.36 -12.27
C SER A 415 -13.13 3.56 -11.61
N LEU A 416 -13.16 3.37 -10.27
CA LEU A 416 -12.11 2.64 -9.55
C LEU A 416 -12.35 1.12 -9.51
N VAL A 417 -13.58 0.71 -9.78
CA VAL A 417 -14.05 -0.66 -9.64
C VAL A 417 -13.94 -1.42 -10.97
N PRO A 418 -13.30 -2.60 -11.02
CA PRO A 418 -13.27 -3.41 -12.23
C PRO A 418 -14.67 -3.97 -12.52
N ARG A 419 -15.15 -3.82 -13.75
CA ARG A 419 -16.54 -4.16 -14.12
C ARG A 419 -16.71 -5.53 -14.75
N PHE A 420 -15.60 -6.11 -15.20
CA PHE A 420 -15.59 -7.45 -15.79
C PHE A 420 -15.86 -8.58 -14.77
N VAL A 421 -15.76 -8.30 -13.47
CA VAL A 421 -15.93 -9.29 -12.39
C VAL A 421 -17.38 -9.33 -11.88
N THR A 422 -17.84 -10.49 -11.40
CA THR A 422 -19.14 -10.65 -10.73
C THR A 422 -19.25 -9.83 -9.44
N ALA A 423 -20.48 -9.47 -9.06
CA ALA A 423 -20.77 -8.72 -7.83
C ALA A 423 -20.28 -9.45 -6.55
N ASP A 424 -20.20 -10.78 -6.60
CA ASP A 424 -19.74 -11.62 -5.49
C ASP A 424 -18.26 -11.38 -5.14
N TRP A 425 -17.41 -11.10 -6.13
CA TRP A 425 -16.00 -10.80 -5.86
C TRP A 425 -15.81 -9.43 -5.25
N MET A 426 -16.61 -8.45 -5.67
CA MET A 426 -16.62 -7.13 -5.06
C MET A 426 -16.94 -7.23 -3.58
N ALA A 427 -17.94 -8.04 -3.20
CA ALA A 427 -18.21 -8.36 -1.80
C ALA A 427 -16.98 -8.96 -1.10
N ILE A 428 -16.30 -9.96 -1.69
CA ILE A 428 -15.11 -10.59 -1.11
C ILE A 428 -13.94 -9.61 -0.95
N VAL A 429 -13.69 -8.75 -1.94
CA VAL A 429 -12.62 -7.75 -1.89
C VAL A 429 -12.96 -6.67 -0.89
N TYR A 430 -14.21 -6.21 -0.82
CA TYR A 430 -14.63 -5.26 0.20
C TYR A 430 -14.54 -5.83 1.60
N ASP A 431 -14.92 -7.09 1.79
CA ASP A 431 -14.78 -7.78 3.07
C ASP A 431 -13.30 -7.88 3.46
N ARG A 432 -12.43 -8.30 2.54
CA ARG A 432 -10.99 -8.46 2.82
C ARG A 432 -10.24 -7.12 2.96
N LEU A 433 -10.58 -6.11 2.17
CA LEU A 433 -10.02 -4.76 2.27
C LEU A 433 -10.53 -4.07 3.54
N GLY A 434 -11.81 -4.25 3.88
CA GLY A 434 -12.41 -3.80 5.14
C GLY A 434 -11.70 -4.41 6.35
N LEU A 435 -11.45 -5.72 6.33
CA LEU A 435 -10.65 -6.41 7.35
C LEU A 435 -9.21 -5.88 7.43
N ALA A 436 -8.56 -5.62 6.29
CA ALA A 436 -7.21 -5.04 6.27
C ALA A 436 -7.19 -3.60 6.84
N CYS A 437 -8.17 -2.77 6.48
CA CYS A 437 -8.34 -1.42 7.03
C CYS A 437 -8.60 -1.45 8.54
N LEU A 438 -9.43 -2.38 9.01
CA LEU A 438 -9.72 -2.56 10.43
C LEU A 438 -8.45 -3.03 11.19
N ALA A 439 -7.69 -3.96 10.63
CA ALA A 439 -6.41 -4.42 11.19
C ALA A 439 -5.37 -3.29 11.26
N LEU A 440 -5.27 -2.47 10.20
CA LEU A 440 -4.41 -1.28 10.19
C LEU A 440 -4.87 -0.25 11.21
N TYR A 441 -6.18 -0.04 11.37
CA TYR A 441 -6.73 0.84 12.40
C TYR A 441 -6.36 0.36 13.81
N TYR A 442 -6.49 -0.94 14.11
CA TYR A 442 -6.05 -1.49 15.39
C TYR A 442 -4.55 -1.28 15.61
N PHE A 443 -3.72 -1.67 14.64
CA PHE A 443 -2.27 -1.54 14.75
C PHE A 443 -1.85 -0.08 14.97
N TYR A 444 -2.39 0.85 14.18
CA TYR A 444 -2.09 2.27 14.30
C TYR A 444 -2.57 2.84 15.63
N SER A 445 -3.77 2.47 16.08
CA SER A 445 -4.33 2.94 17.34
C SER A 445 -3.51 2.49 18.55
N PHE A 446 -3.14 1.21 18.62
CA PHE A 446 -2.26 0.70 19.68
C PHE A 446 -0.89 1.39 19.65
N LYS A 447 -0.29 1.51 18.47
CA LYS A 447 1.01 2.18 18.29
C LYS A 447 0.96 3.65 18.71
N LEU A 448 -0.06 4.39 18.26
CA LEU A 448 -0.22 5.81 18.57
C LEU A 448 -0.29 6.04 20.09
N VAL A 449 -1.06 5.23 20.81
CA VAL A 449 -1.17 5.35 22.28
C VAL A 449 0.15 4.99 22.95
N THR A 450 0.81 3.91 22.56
CA THR A 450 2.13 3.54 23.11
C THR A 450 3.19 4.60 22.84
N ASP A 451 3.22 5.19 21.65
CA ASP A 451 4.16 6.26 21.30
C ASP A 451 3.84 7.55 22.08
N ALA A 452 2.56 7.89 22.26
CA ALA A 452 2.12 9.03 23.06
C ALA A 452 2.50 8.88 24.54
N ILE A 453 2.30 7.69 25.12
CA ILE A 453 2.70 7.39 26.50
C ILE A 453 4.21 7.62 26.69
N ARG A 454 5.03 7.12 25.76
CA ARG A 454 6.50 7.29 25.79
C ARG A 454 6.91 8.75 25.62
N TYR A 455 6.25 9.48 24.73
CA TYR A 455 6.59 10.87 24.44
C TYR A 455 6.22 11.81 25.59
N PHE A 456 5.00 11.68 26.14
CA PHE A 456 4.50 12.56 27.21
C PHE A 456 4.91 12.10 28.62
N SER A 457 5.42 10.87 28.78
CA SER A 457 5.88 10.32 30.07
C SER A 457 4.79 10.43 31.16
N PHE A 458 3.58 9.96 30.85
CA PHE A 458 2.46 9.95 31.79
C PHE A 458 2.74 9.11 33.04
N ASN A 459 2.09 9.45 34.16
CA ASN A 459 2.13 8.62 35.37
C ASN A 459 1.32 7.31 35.17
N PHE A 460 1.56 6.32 36.04
CA PHE A 460 0.92 5.00 35.98
C PHE A 460 -0.60 5.07 35.81
N SER A 461 -1.28 5.90 36.62
CA SER A 461 -2.74 6.01 36.61
C SER A 461 -3.29 6.61 35.31
N CYS A 462 -2.62 7.62 34.76
CA CYS A 462 -2.98 8.22 33.47
C CYS A 462 -2.77 7.21 32.32
N VAL A 463 -1.68 6.44 32.36
CA VAL A 463 -1.44 5.38 31.38
C VAL A 463 -2.53 4.31 31.45
N LEU A 464 -2.89 3.86 32.66
CA LEU A 464 -3.95 2.89 32.87
C LEU A 464 -5.30 3.40 32.34
N PHE A 465 -5.66 4.65 32.63
CA PHE A 465 -6.89 5.26 32.15
C PHE A 465 -6.94 5.34 30.61
N VAL A 466 -5.88 5.87 29.99
CA VAL A 466 -5.82 6.05 28.53
C VAL A 466 -5.85 4.70 27.80
N THR A 467 -5.14 3.69 28.31
CA THR A 467 -5.10 2.36 27.69
C THR A 467 -6.41 1.59 27.85
N LEU A 468 -7.09 1.70 29.01
CA LEU A 468 -8.44 1.14 29.21
C LEU A 468 -9.48 1.82 28.30
N GLU A 469 -9.45 3.15 28.21
CA GLU A 469 -10.33 3.89 27.30
C GLU A 469 -10.07 3.55 25.83
N GLN A 470 -8.80 3.39 25.46
CA GLN A 470 -8.44 2.95 24.12
C GLN A 470 -9.01 1.56 23.82
N ALA A 471 -8.85 0.60 24.73
CA ALA A 471 -9.41 -0.75 24.57
C ALA A 471 -10.94 -0.68 24.43
N ARG A 472 -11.62 0.11 25.26
CA ARG A 472 -13.06 0.34 25.20
C ARG A 472 -13.49 0.91 23.85
N PHE A 473 -12.81 1.93 23.33
CA PHE A 473 -13.11 2.51 22.02
C PHE A 473 -12.91 1.50 20.89
N LEU A 474 -11.82 0.73 20.91
CA LEU A 474 -11.57 -0.30 19.89
C LEU A 474 -12.67 -1.36 19.85
N MET A 475 -13.13 -1.81 21.02
CA MET A 475 -14.24 -2.76 21.14
C MET A 475 -15.55 -2.17 20.60
N LYS A 476 -15.84 -0.90 20.91
CA LYS A 476 -17.03 -0.20 20.41
C LYS A 476 -17.00 0.00 18.90
N VAL A 477 -15.88 0.47 18.35
CA VAL A 477 -15.71 0.63 16.89
C VAL A 477 -15.89 -0.71 16.19
N HIS A 478 -15.30 -1.78 16.73
CA HIS A 478 -15.51 -3.14 16.22
C HIS A 478 -17.00 -3.52 16.18
N ALA A 479 -17.70 -3.35 17.31
CA ALA A 479 -19.11 -3.70 17.44
C ALA A 479 -19.99 -2.93 16.45
N PHE A 480 -19.72 -1.64 16.25
CA PHE A 480 -20.43 -0.80 15.28
C PHE A 480 -20.20 -1.27 13.85
N VAL A 481 -18.94 -1.42 13.44
CA VAL A 481 -18.58 -1.87 12.08
C VAL A 481 -19.18 -3.24 11.81
N ARG A 482 -19.03 -4.19 12.74
CA ARG A 482 -19.52 -5.56 12.58
C ARG A 482 -21.05 -5.63 12.50
N SER A 483 -21.76 -4.81 13.28
CA SER A 483 -23.22 -4.73 13.25
C SER A 483 -23.75 -4.14 11.95
N LYS A 484 -23.10 -3.08 11.43
CA LYS A 484 -23.53 -2.43 10.19
C LYS A 484 -23.10 -3.17 8.93
N ALA A 485 -21.97 -3.90 8.97
CA ALA A 485 -21.52 -4.73 7.86
C ALA A 485 -22.47 -5.90 7.55
N SER A 486 -23.30 -6.33 8.50
CA SER A 486 -24.32 -7.37 8.26
C SER A 486 -25.63 -6.86 7.64
N GLU A 487 -25.80 -5.54 7.47
CA GLU A 487 -27.00 -4.96 6.85
C GLU A 487 -26.77 -4.76 5.34
N GLU A 488 -27.73 -5.16 4.49
CA GLU A 488 -27.63 -4.95 3.03
C GLU A 488 -27.59 -3.46 2.64
N LEU A 489 -28.27 -2.61 3.43
CA LEU A 489 -28.29 -1.14 3.30
C LEU A 489 -28.15 -0.51 4.69
N PRO A 490 -26.93 -0.23 5.15
CA PRO A 490 -26.70 0.25 6.50
C PRO A 490 -27.24 1.66 6.69
N ARG A 491 -28.18 1.83 7.63
CA ARG A 491 -28.65 3.16 8.03
C ARG A 491 -27.68 3.76 9.05
N LEU A 492 -26.94 4.78 8.65
CA LEU A 492 -25.94 5.42 9.49
C LEU A 492 -26.53 6.69 10.14
N SER A 493 -26.71 6.65 11.46
CA SER A 493 -27.08 7.82 12.27
C SER A 493 -25.92 8.20 13.18
N PHE A 494 -25.36 9.40 12.98
CA PHE A 494 -24.29 9.92 13.83
C PHE A 494 -24.74 10.08 15.29
N SER A 495 -26.00 10.46 15.51
CA SER A 495 -26.57 10.62 16.86
C SER A 495 -26.59 9.30 17.63
N ASN A 496 -27.03 8.21 16.98
CA ASN A 496 -27.06 6.89 17.61
C ASN A 496 -25.65 6.38 17.91
N TYR A 497 -24.72 6.59 16.98
CA TYR A 497 -23.31 6.23 17.17
C TYR A 497 -22.68 7.01 18.33
N LEU A 498 -22.89 8.32 18.41
CA LEU A 498 -22.38 9.15 19.49
C LEU A 498 -22.94 8.72 20.85
N TYR A 499 -24.24 8.43 20.94
CA TYR A 499 -24.84 7.90 22.17
C TYR A 499 -24.20 6.58 22.59
N PHE A 500 -24.00 5.66 21.64
CA PHE A 500 -23.33 4.38 21.91
C PHE A 500 -21.90 4.55 22.42
N LEU A 501 -21.14 5.54 21.94
CA LEU A 501 -19.77 5.78 22.44
C LEU A 501 -19.73 6.03 23.95
N PHE A 502 -20.77 6.64 24.53
CA PHE A 502 -20.85 6.89 25.98
C PHE A 502 -21.66 5.85 26.76
N ALA A 503 -22.56 5.10 26.11
CA ALA A 503 -23.39 4.09 26.78
C ALA A 503 -22.55 3.02 27.52
N PRO A 504 -22.95 2.52 28.71
CA PRO A 504 -22.22 1.51 29.47
C PRO A 504 -22.45 0.08 28.91
N THR A 505 -22.38 -0.06 27.58
CA THR A 505 -22.45 -1.33 26.86
C THR A 505 -21.41 -1.34 25.74
N LEU A 506 -20.96 -2.53 25.36
CA LEU A 506 -20.05 -2.73 24.24
C LEU A 506 -20.74 -3.31 23.00
N ILE A 507 -22.04 -3.58 23.07
CA ILE A 507 -22.82 -4.09 21.94
C ILE A 507 -23.54 -2.94 21.24
N TYR A 508 -23.31 -2.78 19.94
CA TYR A 508 -24.00 -1.77 19.16
C TYR A 508 -25.42 -2.22 18.80
N ARG A 509 -26.40 -1.32 18.99
CA ARG A 509 -27.77 -1.44 18.49
C ARG A 509 -28.26 -0.05 18.08
N ASP A 510 -29.18 -0.01 17.12
CA ASP A 510 -29.77 1.26 16.67
C ASP A 510 -30.65 1.93 17.73
N ALA A 511 -31.21 1.13 18.65
CA ALA A 511 -32.00 1.59 19.77
C ALA A 511 -31.73 0.76 21.02
N TYR A 512 -31.74 1.43 22.18
CA TYR A 512 -31.55 0.83 23.49
C TYR A 512 -32.78 1.09 24.37
N PRO A 513 -33.10 0.22 25.33
CA PRO A 513 -34.14 0.50 26.32
C PRO A 513 -33.74 1.74 27.13
N ARG A 514 -34.65 2.71 27.28
CA ARG A 514 -34.39 3.97 27.98
C ARG A 514 -35.34 4.22 29.15
N THR A 515 -34.83 4.80 30.22
CA THR A 515 -35.65 5.33 31.31
C THR A 515 -36.30 6.65 30.90
N LYS A 516 -37.47 6.98 31.48
CA LYS A 516 -38.22 8.19 31.12
C LYS A 516 -37.59 9.48 31.66
N THR A 517 -37.00 9.41 32.85
CA THR A 517 -36.42 10.55 33.58
C THR A 517 -35.09 10.13 34.21
N ILE A 518 -34.26 11.13 34.51
CA ILE A 518 -32.99 10.94 35.25
C ILE A 518 -33.28 11.13 36.74
N ASN A 519 -32.90 10.16 37.57
CA ASN A 519 -32.95 10.27 39.03
C ASN A 519 -31.65 10.88 39.57
N TRP A 520 -31.63 12.20 39.75
CA TRP A 520 -30.44 12.94 40.22
C TRP A 520 -29.95 12.53 41.61
N ASN A 521 -30.83 12.05 42.50
CA ASN A 521 -30.41 11.55 43.81
C ASN A 521 -29.60 10.26 43.65
N PHE A 522 -30.04 9.36 42.78
CA PHE A 522 -29.29 8.15 42.45
C PHE A 522 -27.96 8.48 41.77
N VAL A 523 -27.95 9.42 40.81
CA VAL A 523 -26.70 9.90 40.18
C VAL A 523 -25.72 10.42 41.22
N ALA A 524 -26.17 11.28 42.13
CA ALA A 524 -25.32 11.83 43.18
C ALA A 524 -24.79 10.75 44.13
N GLN A 525 -25.63 9.80 44.54
CA GLN A 525 -25.22 8.67 45.36
C GLN A 525 -24.17 7.80 44.66
N SER A 526 -24.45 7.36 43.43
CA SER A 526 -23.50 6.52 42.68
C SER A 526 -22.19 7.26 42.39
N PHE A 527 -22.23 8.58 42.18
CA PHE A 527 -21.01 9.38 42.04
C PHE A 527 -20.20 9.42 43.34
N LEU A 528 -20.84 9.64 44.49
CA LEU A 528 -20.17 9.61 45.80
C LEU A 528 -19.59 8.23 46.12
N GLU A 529 -20.31 7.14 45.78
CA GLU A 529 -19.82 5.78 45.90
C GLU A 529 -18.59 5.52 45.02
N CYS A 530 -18.57 6.03 43.77
CA CYS A 530 -17.38 5.99 42.93
C CYS A 530 -16.19 6.70 43.59
N VAL A 531 -16.40 7.92 44.08
CA VAL A 531 -15.34 8.69 44.74
C VAL A 531 -14.81 7.95 45.96
N ALA A 532 -15.68 7.43 46.84
CA ALA A 532 -15.29 6.64 48.00
C ALA A 532 -14.52 5.37 47.61
N GLY A 533 -14.99 4.66 46.57
CA GLY A 533 -14.34 3.47 46.04
C GLY A 533 -12.95 3.73 45.48
N PHE A 534 -12.74 4.85 44.78
CA PHE A 534 -11.42 5.29 44.32
C PHE A 534 -10.46 5.60 45.48
N PHE A 535 -10.94 6.27 46.53
CA PHE A 535 -10.12 6.50 47.74
C PHE A 535 -9.77 5.19 48.46
N GLY A 536 -10.71 4.25 48.56
CA GLY A 536 -10.47 2.92 49.11
C GLY A 536 -9.42 2.14 48.32
N PHE A 537 -9.52 2.15 46.99
CA PHE A 537 -8.51 1.54 46.12
C PHE A 537 -7.14 2.17 46.30
N ALA A 538 -7.05 3.51 46.32
CA ALA A 538 -5.79 4.22 46.50
C ALA A 538 -5.14 3.88 47.86
N PHE A 539 -5.93 3.85 48.93
CA PHE A 539 -5.47 3.45 50.26
C PHE A 539 -4.87 2.05 50.26
N CYS A 540 -5.56 1.05 49.70
CA CYS A 540 -5.03 -0.31 49.63
C CYS A 540 -3.80 -0.41 48.73
N ALA A 541 -3.79 0.25 47.57
CA ALA A 541 -2.65 0.25 46.65
C ALA A 541 -1.38 0.82 47.28
N MET A 542 -1.48 1.90 48.07
CA MET A 542 -0.34 2.44 48.82
C MET A 542 0.25 1.44 49.82
N ASN A 543 -0.59 0.61 50.44
CA ASN A 543 -0.17 -0.38 51.43
C ASN A 543 0.38 -1.69 50.79
N CYS A 544 0.12 -1.90 49.50
CA CYS A 544 0.66 -3.02 48.71
C CYS A 544 2.11 -2.80 48.23
N LEU A 545 2.65 -1.58 48.29
CA LEU A 545 4.03 -1.29 47.90
C LEU A 545 5.04 -1.78 48.97
N PRO A 546 6.27 -2.15 48.57
CA PRO A 546 7.31 -2.57 49.50
C PRO A 546 7.79 -1.40 50.40
N PRO A 547 8.26 -1.68 51.64
CA PRO A 547 8.74 -0.65 52.57
C PRO A 547 9.87 0.21 52.01
N SER A 548 9.88 1.51 52.35
CA SER A 548 10.81 2.53 51.83
C SER A 548 12.29 2.24 52.08
N GLU A 549 12.61 1.40 53.05
CA GLU A 549 13.99 1.08 53.45
C GLU A 549 14.66 0.05 52.52
N LYS A 550 13.89 -0.74 51.75
CA LYS A 550 14.44 -1.74 50.79
C LYS A 550 14.53 -1.23 49.35
N TRP A 551 14.31 0.06 49.16
CA TRP A 551 14.15 0.71 47.87
C TRP A 551 15.43 0.74 47.00
N GLU A 552 16.60 0.50 47.57
CA GLU A 552 17.89 0.50 46.87
C GLU A 552 18.53 -0.90 46.69
N GLN A 553 17.89 -1.97 47.18
CA GLN A 553 18.45 -3.33 47.19
C GLN A 553 17.66 -4.29 46.30
N LYS A 554 18.33 -5.33 45.77
CA LYS A 554 17.64 -6.42 45.05
C LYS A 554 16.91 -7.34 46.03
N PHE A 555 15.73 -7.81 45.63
CA PHE A 555 14.94 -8.71 46.47
C PHE A 555 15.46 -10.15 46.36
N THR A 556 15.59 -10.82 47.50
CA THR A 556 15.79 -12.28 47.55
C THR A 556 14.46 -13.01 47.35
N VAL A 557 14.52 -14.29 46.94
CA VAL A 557 13.32 -15.12 46.71
C VAL A 557 12.42 -15.16 47.95
N ASN A 558 13.01 -15.28 49.14
CA ASN A 558 12.26 -15.32 50.41
C ASN A 558 11.53 -14.00 50.69
N GLU A 559 12.11 -12.87 50.30
CA GLU A 559 11.50 -11.55 50.48
C GLU A 559 10.35 -11.31 49.49
N VAL A 560 10.49 -11.76 48.24
CA VAL A 560 9.39 -11.74 47.27
C VAL A 560 8.22 -12.59 47.77
N LEU A 561 8.50 -13.78 48.31
CA LEU A 561 7.48 -14.64 48.93
C LEU A 561 6.82 -13.97 50.13
N LEU A 562 7.59 -13.28 50.98
CA LEU A 562 7.05 -12.53 52.11
C LEU A 562 6.10 -11.41 51.66
N VAL A 563 6.48 -10.63 50.63
CA VAL A 563 5.62 -9.58 50.05
C VAL A 563 4.32 -10.18 49.51
N ILE A 564 4.38 -11.33 48.84
CA ILE A 564 3.17 -12.02 48.37
C ILE A 564 2.30 -12.44 49.58
N VAL A 565 2.85 -13.03 50.63
CA VAL A 565 2.04 -13.50 51.76
C VAL A 565 1.45 -12.34 52.58
N GLU A 566 2.24 -11.31 52.89
CA GLU A 566 1.81 -10.19 53.73
C GLU A 566 0.74 -9.31 53.08
N LYS A 567 0.75 -9.19 51.74
CA LYS A 567 -0.09 -8.23 51.02
C LYS A 567 -1.40 -8.81 50.47
N ILE A 568 -1.63 -10.12 50.63
CA ILE A 568 -2.83 -10.81 50.10
C ILE A 568 -4.16 -10.21 50.59
N GLY A 569 -4.21 -9.74 51.83
CA GLY A 569 -5.42 -9.12 52.40
C GLY A 569 -5.78 -7.81 51.70
N TYR A 570 -4.78 -6.97 51.41
CA TYR A 570 -4.99 -5.72 50.68
C TYR A 570 -5.42 -5.98 49.23
N ALA A 571 -4.84 -6.97 48.57
CA ALA A 571 -5.24 -7.37 47.21
C ALA A 571 -6.69 -7.88 47.14
N ALA A 572 -7.15 -8.64 48.15
CA ALA A 572 -8.54 -9.09 48.24
C ALA A 572 -9.51 -7.90 48.35
N ILE A 573 -9.20 -6.93 49.19
CA ILE A 573 -10.01 -5.71 49.36
C ILE A 573 -9.98 -4.87 48.07
N MET A 574 -8.82 -4.70 47.44
CA MET A 574 -8.69 -3.98 46.17
C MET A 574 -9.56 -4.59 45.08
N LEU A 575 -9.63 -5.91 44.97
CA LEU A 575 -10.48 -6.59 44.00
C LEU A 575 -11.95 -6.22 44.19
N VAL A 576 -12.45 -6.32 45.42
CA VAL A 576 -13.86 -6.04 45.75
C VAL A 576 -14.17 -4.55 45.60
N CYS A 577 -13.28 -3.67 46.06
CA CYS A 577 -13.44 -2.23 45.89
C CYS A 577 -13.44 -1.83 44.41
N THR A 578 -12.51 -2.36 43.61
CA THR A 578 -12.46 -2.09 42.16
C THR A 578 -13.73 -2.58 41.47
N PHE A 579 -14.17 -3.78 41.82
CA PHE A 579 -15.40 -4.36 41.30
C PHE A 579 -16.61 -3.45 41.57
N PHE A 580 -16.82 -3.09 42.82
CA PHE A 580 -17.92 -2.25 43.24
C PHE A 580 -17.84 -0.86 42.58
N THR A 581 -16.67 -0.21 42.61
CA THR A 581 -16.48 1.13 42.04
C THR A 581 -16.80 1.16 40.55
N ILE A 582 -16.26 0.20 39.78
CA ILE A 582 -16.39 0.20 38.32
C ILE A 582 -17.76 -0.35 37.90
N TRP A 583 -18.07 -1.59 38.24
CA TRP A 583 -19.24 -2.29 37.69
C TRP A 583 -20.54 -1.94 38.40
N HIS A 584 -20.51 -1.66 39.70
CA HIS A 584 -21.69 -1.22 40.42
C HIS A 584 -21.87 0.29 40.27
N SER A 585 -21.01 1.10 40.87
CA SER A 585 -21.28 2.54 40.98
C SER A 585 -21.07 3.28 39.66
N PHE A 586 -19.94 3.09 38.95
CA PHE A 586 -19.63 3.88 37.76
C PHE A 586 -20.52 3.55 36.56
N HIS A 587 -20.77 2.26 36.29
CA HIS A 587 -21.67 1.86 35.21
C HIS A 587 -23.12 2.31 35.48
N ASN A 588 -23.61 2.22 36.72
CA ASN A 588 -24.95 2.73 37.07
C ASN A 588 -25.03 4.26 37.01
N PHE A 589 -23.98 4.97 37.42
CA PHE A 589 -23.86 6.42 37.26
C PHE A 589 -23.98 6.83 35.78
N CYS A 590 -23.18 6.22 34.90
CA CYS A 590 -23.24 6.48 33.46
C CYS A 590 -24.59 6.06 32.85
N ALA A 591 -25.16 4.94 33.32
CA ALA A 591 -26.44 4.45 32.84
C ALA A 591 -27.57 5.43 33.17
N GLU A 592 -27.63 5.92 34.40
CA GLU A 592 -28.66 6.87 34.84
C GLU A 592 -28.53 8.20 34.08
N LEU A 593 -27.32 8.75 33.95
CA LEU A 593 -27.06 9.99 33.20
C LEU A 593 -27.47 9.90 31.72
N LEU A 594 -27.26 8.74 31.10
CA LEU A 594 -27.61 8.50 29.70
C LEU A 594 -29.03 7.96 29.52
N GLN A 595 -29.80 7.82 30.60
CA GLN A 595 -31.11 7.16 30.62
C GLN A 595 -31.09 5.74 30.05
N PHE A 596 -29.97 5.03 30.19
CA PHE A 596 -29.80 3.66 29.74
C PHE A 596 -30.49 2.69 30.70
N GLY A 597 -31.47 1.95 30.19
CA GLY A 597 -32.35 1.09 30.98
C GLY A 597 -31.83 -0.33 31.23
N ASP A 598 -30.89 -0.82 30.41
CA ASP A 598 -30.32 -2.16 30.57
C ASP A 598 -29.13 -2.13 31.55
N ARG A 599 -29.37 -2.46 32.81
CA ARG A 599 -28.37 -2.32 33.89
C ARG A 599 -27.73 -3.63 34.32
N LEU A 600 -27.85 -4.69 33.52
CA LEU A 600 -27.29 -6.00 33.85
C LEU A 600 -25.79 -6.06 33.52
N PHE A 601 -24.97 -5.42 34.35
CA PHE A 601 -23.52 -5.34 34.13
C PHE A 601 -22.74 -6.55 34.66
N TYR A 602 -23.30 -7.27 35.64
CA TYR A 602 -22.71 -8.44 36.28
C TYR A 602 -23.81 -9.32 36.92
N LEU A 603 -23.43 -10.53 37.32
CA LEU A 603 -24.27 -11.47 38.07
C LEU A 603 -23.61 -11.84 39.40
N ASP A 604 -24.22 -12.75 40.16
CA ASP A 604 -23.78 -13.24 41.48
C ASP A 604 -22.51 -14.11 41.41
N TRP A 605 -21.44 -13.59 40.83
CA TRP A 605 -20.18 -14.28 40.59
C TRP A 605 -19.49 -14.78 41.88
N TRP A 606 -19.82 -14.20 43.04
CA TRP A 606 -19.30 -14.63 44.34
C TRP A 606 -19.82 -16.00 44.79
N ASN A 607 -20.92 -16.47 44.21
CA ASN A 607 -21.50 -17.80 44.46
C ASN A 607 -20.93 -18.89 43.53
N GLU A 608 -20.01 -18.53 42.63
CA GLU A 608 -19.47 -19.48 41.65
C GLU A 608 -18.40 -20.41 42.23
N HIS A 609 -18.43 -21.66 41.76
CA HIS A 609 -17.51 -22.74 42.14
C HIS A 609 -16.61 -23.17 40.97
N THR A 610 -16.84 -22.62 39.76
CA THR A 610 -16.04 -22.91 38.57
C THR A 610 -15.46 -21.63 37.98
N PHE A 611 -14.24 -21.72 37.44
CA PHE A 611 -13.58 -20.58 36.79
C PHE A 611 -14.36 -20.09 35.57
N ASN A 612 -14.92 -21.00 34.77
CA ASN A 612 -15.75 -20.66 33.63
C ASN A 612 -17.07 -19.95 34.04
N GLY A 613 -17.73 -20.42 35.10
CA GLY A 613 -18.93 -19.77 35.65
C GLY A 613 -18.63 -18.35 36.16
N TRP A 614 -17.51 -18.18 36.86
CA TRP A 614 -17.06 -16.87 37.32
C TRP A 614 -16.81 -15.88 36.16
N LEU A 615 -16.07 -16.29 35.12
CA LEU A 615 -15.81 -15.45 33.95
C LEU A 615 -17.10 -14.98 33.25
N LEU A 616 -18.11 -15.84 33.21
CA LEU A 616 -19.40 -15.52 32.60
C LEU A 616 -20.23 -14.51 33.41
N LYS A 617 -19.97 -14.39 34.72
CA LYS A 617 -20.78 -13.60 35.65
C LYS A 617 -20.09 -12.32 36.15
N TRP A 618 -18.77 -12.28 36.23
CA TRP A 618 -18.01 -11.17 36.81
C TRP A 618 -18.16 -9.87 36.02
N ASN A 619 -17.93 -9.90 34.70
CA ASN A 619 -17.98 -8.72 33.85
C ASN A 619 -18.79 -9.04 32.59
N LYS A 620 -20.11 -8.90 32.70
CA LYS A 620 -21.03 -9.28 31.63
C LYS A 620 -20.85 -8.40 30.39
N VAL A 621 -20.52 -7.12 30.58
CA VAL A 621 -20.34 -6.15 29.48
C VAL A 621 -19.24 -6.60 28.51
N VAL A 622 -18.06 -6.96 29.04
CA VAL A 622 -16.94 -7.45 28.22
C VAL A 622 -17.20 -8.87 27.74
N GLN A 623 -17.79 -9.71 28.58
CA GLN A 623 -18.05 -11.10 28.22
C GLN A 623 -19.05 -11.22 27.06
N ASP A 624 -20.13 -10.44 27.07
CA ASP A 624 -21.09 -10.47 25.98
C ASP A 624 -20.43 -9.99 24.67
N TRP A 625 -19.54 -8.99 24.71
CA TRP A 625 -18.77 -8.57 23.54
C TRP A 625 -17.85 -9.69 23.02
N LEU A 626 -17.08 -10.32 23.90
CA LEU A 626 -16.21 -11.45 23.55
C LEU A 626 -17.01 -12.63 22.98
N TYR A 627 -18.20 -12.87 23.53
CA TYR A 627 -19.07 -13.93 23.03
C TYR A 627 -19.61 -13.62 21.64
N PHE A 628 -20.23 -12.46 21.42
CA PHE A 628 -20.89 -12.15 20.15
C PHE A 628 -19.91 -11.90 19.01
N TYR A 629 -18.81 -11.18 19.26
CA TYR A 629 -17.93 -10.69 18.20
C TYR A 629 -16.64 -11.50 18.04
N VAL A 630 -16.28 -12.34 19.01
CA VAL A 630 -15.07 -13.17 18.93
C VAL A 630 -15.46 -14.65 18.88
N TYR A 631 -16.19 -15.15 19.87
CA TYR A 631 -16.52 -16.57 19.94
C TYR A 631 -17.44 -17.03 18.79
N LEU A 632 -18.58 -16.36 18.59
CA LEU A 632 -19.53 -16.73 17.54
C LEU A 632 -18.94 -16.50 16.14
N ASP A 633 -18.26 -15.39 15.92
CA ASP A 633 -17.63 -15.08 14.63
C ASP A 633 -16.48 -16.05 14.31
N PHE A 634 -15.65 -16.43 15.31
CA PHE A 634 -14.63 -17.46 15.12
C PHE A 634 -15.25 -18.80 14.71
N ARG A 635 -16.32 -19.22 15.40
CA ARG A 635 -17.04 -20.46 15.06
C ARG A 635 -17.65 -20.43 13.66
N LYS A 636 -18.23 -19.29 13.29
CA LYS A 636 -18.93 -19.12 12.01
C LYS A 636 -17.97 -19.01 10.82
N HIS A 637 -16.85 -18.30 10.99
CA HIS A 637 -16.01 -17.88 9.88
C HIS A 637 -14.64 -18.56 9.81
N ILE A 638 -14.12 -19.10 10.93
CA ILE A 638 -12.77 -19.68 10.98
C ILE A 638 -12.84 -21.19 11.13
N CYS A 639 -13.45 -21.68 12.22
CA CYS A 639 -13.52 -23.11 12.51
C CYS A 639 -14.65 -23.42 13.48
N ASP A 640 -15.48 -24.41 13.17
CA ASP A 640 -16.60 -24.85 14.03
C ASP A 640 -16.15 -25.69 15.24
N SER A 641 -15.04 -25.31 15.89
CA SER A 641 -14.55 -25.94 17.12
C SER A 641 -14.82 -25.03 18.31
N ALA A 642 -15.65 -25.48 19.23
CA ALA A 642 -15.95 -24.75 20.47
C ALA A 642 -14.70 -24.55 21.34
N LEU A 643 -13.77 -25.50 21.33
CA LEU A 643 -12.51 -25.39 22.06
C LEU A 643 -11.62 -24.28 21.48
N LEU A 644 -11.40 -24.27 20.16
CA LEU A 644 -10.57 -23.26 19.51
C LEU A 644 -11.18 -21.85 19.65
N ALA A 645 -12.50 -21.74 19.57
CA ALA A 645 -13.20 -20.47 19.78
C ALA A 645 -13.11 -19.97 21.23
N LYS A 646 -13.14 -20.87 22.23
CA LYS A 646 -12.88 -20.49 23.62
C LYS A 646 -11.43 -20.02 23.79
N LEU A 647 -10.47 -20.77 23.25
CA LEU A 647 -9.05 -20.41 23.30
C LEU A 647 -8.77 -19.06 22.62
N SER A 648 -9.42 -18.75 21.50
CA SER A 648 -9.25 -17.45 20.83
C SER A 648 -9.74 -16.28 21.69
N VAL A 649 -10.87 -16.45 22.38
CA VAL A 649 -11.37 -15.47 23.36
C VAL A 649 -10.37 -15.26 24.48
N PHE A 650 -9.84 -16.35 25.05
CA PHE A 650 -8.84 -16.29 26.12
C PHE A 650 -7.56 -15.59 25.67
N LEU A 651 -7.01 -15.96 24.52
CA LEU A 651 -5.79 -15.37 23.97
C LEU A 651 -5.96 -13.88 23.68
N LEU A 652 -7.09 -13.46 23.12
CA LEU A 652 -7.37 -12.05 22.85
C LEU A 652 -7.51 -11.25 24.16
N SER A 653 -8.32 -11.75 25.10
CA SER A 653 -8.50 -11.09 26.40
C SER A 653 -7.17 -10.93 27.11
N PHE A 654 -6.37 -11.99 27.14
CA PHE A 654 -5.00 -11.97 27.66
C PHE A 654 -4.14 -10.90 26.99
N ALA A 655 -4.03 -10.92 25.66
CA ALA A 655 -3.15 -10.01 24.92
C ALA A 655 -3.45 -8.54 25.22
N VAL A 656 -4.73 -8.19 25.41
CA VAL A 656 -5.15 -6.84 25.76
C VAL A 656 -4.78 -6.48 27.20
N HIS A 657 -5.03 -7.36 28.18
CA HIS A 657 -4.67 -7.08 29.59
C HIS A 657 -3.16 -6.96 29.76
N GLU A 658 -2.39 -7.84 29.13
CA GLU A 658 -0.94 -7.82 29.17
C GLU A 658 -0.37 -6.57 28.48
N TRP A 659 -0.98 -6.12 27.38
CA TRP A 659 -0.60 -4.86 26.73
C TRP A 659 -0.85 -3.64 27.62
N ILE A 660 -2.00 -3.60 28.32
CA ILE A 660 -2.32 -2.52 29.29
C ILE A 660 -1.25 -2.49 30.40
N ILE A 661 -0.95 -3.65 31.00
CA ILE A 661 0.03 -3.76 32.08
C ILE A 661 1.43 -3.40 31.57
N PHE A 662 1.83 -3.87 30.39
CA PHE A 662 3.09 -3.51 29.75
C PHE A 662 3.24 -2.00 29.60
N CYS A 663 2.20 -1.31 29.17
CA CYS A 663 2.21 0.15 29.03
C CYS A 663 2.36 0.84 30.40
N CYS A 664 1.67 0.34 31.43
CA CYS A 664 1.73 0.90 32.78
C CYS A 664 3.08 0.68 33.48
N VAL A 665 3.67 -0.50 33.33
CA VAL A 665 4.93 -0.91 34.01
C VAL A 665 6.17 -0.47 33.22
N GLY A 666 6.08 -0.38 31.88
CA GLY A 666 7.23 -0.12 31.02
C GLY A 666 8.14 -1.34 30.79
N GLY A 667 7.63 -2.54 31.07
CA GLY A 667 8.28 -3.83 30.90
C GLY A 667 7.25 -4.95 30.69
N PHE A 668 7.66 -6.02 30.04
CA PHE A 668 6.83 -7.19 29.74
C PHE A 668 7.14 -8.30 30.74
N ILE A 669 6.23 -8.52 31.69
CA ILE A 669 6.27 -9.66 32.59
C ILE A 669 4.97 -10.43 32.45
N PRO A 670 4.96 -11.60 31.79
CA PRO A 670 3.76 -12.36 31.46
C PRO A 670 3.15 -13.06 32.69
N THR A 671 3.10 -12.41 33.85
CA THR A 671 2.54 -12.98 35.09
C THR A 671 1.06 -13.29 34.90
N LEU A 672 0.31 -12.38 34.26
CA LEU A 672 -1.11 -12.61 34.01
C LEU A 672 -1.31 -13.77 33.02
N PHE A 673 -0.50 -13.84 31.96
CA PHE A 673 -0.48 -14.98 31.04
C PHE A 673 -0.31 -16.31 31.78
N MET A 674 0.74 -16.41 32.60
CA MET A 674 1.11 -17.62 33.30
C MET A 674 0.02 -18.02 34.29
N VAL A 675 -0.56 -17.06 35.01
CA VAL A 675 -1.68 -17.32 35.93
C VAL A 675 -2.90 -17.87 35.19
N PHE A 676 -3.30 -17.26 34.08
CA PHE A 676 -4.47 -17.72 33.31
C PHE A 676 -4.22 -19.06 32.60
N VAL A 677 -3.00 -19.34 32.15
CA VAL A 677 -2.68 -20.60 31.44
C VAL A 677 -2.38 -21.74 32.40
N VAL A 678 -1.60 -21.51 33.45
CA VAL A 678 -1.18 -22.54 34.41
C VAL A 678 -2.30 -22.85 35.39
N VAL A 679 -3.12 -21.85 35.75
CA VAL A 679 -4.23 -22.03 36.70
C VAL A 679 -5.57 -21.95 35.98
N GLY A 680 -5.87 -20.85 35.28
CA GLY A 680 -7.19 -20.68 34.64
C GLY A 680 -7.61 -21.82 33.70
N LEU A 681 -6.77 -22.20 32.73
CA LEU A 681 -7.09 -23.22 31.73
C LEU A 681 -7.36 -24.61 32.34
N PRO A 682 -6.47 -25.19 33.15
CA PRO A 682 -6.76 -26.48 33.81
C PRO A 682 -8.07 -26.48 34.59
N PHE A 683 -8.35 -25.41 35.36
CA PHE A 683 -9.58 -25.27 36.14
C PHE A 683 -10.85 -25.09 35.27
N THR A 684 -10.73 -24.84 33.96
CA THR A 684 -11.88 -24.90 33.04
C THR A 684 -12.21 -26.30 32.53
N PHE A 685 -11.25 -27.24 32.59
CA PHE A 685 -11.43 -28.61 32.10
C PHE A 685 -11.71 -29.62 33.22
N PHE A 686 -11.42 -29.29 34.48
CA PHE A 686 -11.75 -30.13 35.63
C PHE A 686 -13.14 -29.81 36.17
N GLU A 687 -13.98 -30.84 36.32
CA GLU A 687 -15.25 -30.72 37.04
C GLU A 687 -14.99 -30.66 38.54
N VAL A 688 -15.44 -29.58 39.17
CA VAL A 688 -15.27 -29.34 40.61
C VAL A 688 -16.62 -29.59 41.31
N PRO A 689 -16.68 -30.34 42.42
CA PRO A 689 -17.93 -30.61 43.12
C PRO A 689 -18.58 -29.33 43.62
N LYS A 690 -19.91 -29.23 43.49
CA LYS A 690 -20.70 -28.05 43.88
C LYS A 690 -20.96 -27.99 45.38
N ASN A 691 -19.93 -27.76 46.18
CA ASN A 691 -20.02 -27.67 47.63
C ASN A 691 -19.32 -26.40 48.16
N MET A 692 -19.54 -26.10 49.44
CA MET A 692 -18.92 -24.95 50.12
C MET A 692 -17.39 -25.00 50.05
N PHE A 693 -16.79 -26.19 50.08
CA PHE A 693 -15.34 -26.36 50.01
C PHE A 693 -14.75 -25.84 48.69
N SER A 694 -15.40 -26.12 47.56
CA SER A 694 -14.99 -25.61 46.25
C SER A 694 -15.10 -24.09 46.14
N VAL A 695 -16.13 -23.50 46.76
CA VAL A 695 -16.27 -22.03 46.85
C VAL A 695 -15.12 -21.44 47.67
N VAL A 696 -14.76 -22.07 48.80
CA VAL A 696 -13.62 -21.64 49.62
C VAL A 696 -12.31 -21.73 48.84
N ILE A 697 -12.05 -22.83 48.12
CA ILE A 697 -10.85 -22.96 47.26
C ILE A 697 -10.81 -21.85 46.22
N PHE A 698 -11.95 -21.59 45.55
CA PHE A 698 -12.05 -20.53 44.56
C PHE A 698 -11.71 -19.16 45.17
N TRP A 699 -12.28 -18.83 46.33
CA TRP A 699 -12.03 -17.59 47.07
C TRP A 699 -10.63 -17.48 47.68
N CYS A 700 -9.96 -18.58 47.99
CA CYS A 700 -8.55 -18.55 48.40
C CYS A 700 -7.62 -18.37 47.20
N SER A 701 -7.95 -18.95 46.05
CA SER A 701 -7.12 -18.90 44.84
C SER A 701 -7.17 -17.55 44.13
N GLY A 702 -8.34 -16.92 43.99
CA GLY A 702 -8.50 -15.66 43.23
C GLY A 702 -7.66 -14.50 43.78
N PRO A 703 -7.82 -14.10 45.06
CA PRO A 703 -7.01 -13.07 45.68
C PRO A 703 -5.51 -13.40 45.70
N LEU A 704 -5.14 -14.67 45.89
CA LEU A 704 -3.74 -15.10 45.82
C LEU A 704 -3.15 -14.85 44.43
N LEU A 705 -3.84 -15.24 43.36
CA LEU A 705 -3.42 -15.05 41.98
C LEU A 705 -3.29 -13.58 41.60
N ILE A 706 -4.28 -12.78 42.00
CA ILE A 706 -4.29 -11.33 41.77
C ILE A 706 -3.16 -10.65 42.54
N ASN A 707 -2.92 -11.07 43.78
CA ASN A 707 -1.84 -10.55 44.60
C ASN A 707 -0.46 -10.91 44.05
N ILE A 708 -0.27 -12.12 43.52
CA ILE A 708 0.95 -12.48 42.79
C ILE A 708 1.15 -11.49 41.63
N GLY A 709 0.13 -11.26 40.81
CA GLY A 709 0.18 -10.24 39.75
C GLY A 709 0.61 -8.86 40.27
N PHE A 710 -0.10 -8.33 41.26
CA PHE A 710 0.19 -7.00 41.83
C PHE A 710 1.58 -6.90 42.46
N ALA A 711 2.06 -7.94 43.16
CA ALA A 711 3.38 -7.95 43.75
C ALA A 711 4.47 -7.89 42.67
N PHE A 712 4.39 -8.76 41.65
CA PHE A 712 5.35 -8.77 40.55
C PHE A 712 5.32 -7.46 39.73
N PHE A 713 4.13 -6.95 39.41
CA PHE A 713 4.00 -5.68 38.68
C PHE A 713 4.45 -4.47 39.50
N GLY A 714 4.13 -4.46 40.80
CA GLY A 714 4.53 -3.39 41.73
C GLY A 714 6.04 -3.34 41.92
N LEU A 715 6.68 -4.49 42.14
CA LEU A 715 8.13 -4.61 42.25
C LEU A 715 8.83 -4.18 40.95
N GLU A 716 8.33 -4.61 39.78
CA GLU A 716 8.92 -4.24 38.50
C GLU A 716 8.74 -2.78 38.14
N TRP A 717 7.53 -2.24 38.30
CA TRP A 717 7.26 -0.82 38.08
C TRP A 717 8.18 0.03 38.95
N TYR A 718 8.36 -0.38 40.21
CA TYR A 718 9.27 0.26 41.13
C TYR A 718 10.73 0.20 40.64
N ALA A 719 11.26 -0.99 40.35
CA ALA A 719 12.64 -1.17 39.88
C ALA A 719 12.93 -0.36 38.60
N ARG A 720 11.95 -0.26 37.69
CA ARG A 720 12.05 0.54 36.46
C ARG A 720 11.98 2.04 36.71
N SER A 721 11.18 2.49 37.69
CA SER A 721 11.08 3.90 38.07
C SER A 721 12.40 4.45 38.64
N GLN A 722 13.13 3.63 39.40
CA GLN A 722 14.40 4.03 40.02
C GLN A 722 15.59 3.95 39.03
N SER A 723 15.54 3.05 38.05
CA SER A 723 16.60 2.85 37.05
C SER A 723 16.10 3.05 35.61
N PRO A 724 15.77 4.29 35.20
CA PRO A 724 15.27 4.56 33.85
C PRO A 724 16.37 4.37 32.80
N VAL A 725 16.10 3.56 31.77
CA VAL A 725 17.04 3.32 30.66
C VAL A 725 16.67 4.19 29.47
N ARG A 726 17.62 5.03 29.03
CA ARG A 726 17.43 6.01 27.95
C ARG A 726 17.30 5.39 26.55
N ASN A 727 17.90 4.20 26.34
CA ASN A 727 17.84 3.42 25.10
C ASN A 727 17.61 1.95 25.44
N SER A 728 16.35 1.52 25.50
CA SER A 728 16.02 0.13 25.82
C SER A 728 16.24 -0.79 24.62
N THR A 729 17.00 -1.86 24.82
CA THR A 729 17.01 -3.02 23.93
C THR A 729 15.77 -3.89 24.19
N PHE A 730 15.46 -4.82 23.28
CA PHE A 730 14.35 -5.77 23.50
C PHE A 730 14.52 -6.55 24.81
N TRP A 731 15.74 -6.98 25.14
CA TRP A 731 16.03 -7.72 26.36
C TRP A 731 15.81 -6.88 27.63
N ASP A 732 16.06 -5.57 27.57
CA ASP A 732 15.79 -4.66 28.69
C ASP A 732 14.31 -4.52 29.03
N LEU A 733 13.42 -4.85 28.08
CA LEU A 733 11.97 -4.82 28.26
C LEU A 733 11.41 -6.13 28.81
N VAL A 734 12.07 -7.27 28.57
CA VAL A 734 11.55 -8.61 28.91
C VAL A 734 12.18 -9.20 30.16
N VAL A 735 13.40 -8.78 30.51
CA VAL A 735 14.09 -9.24 31.74
C VAL A 735 13.58 -8.42 32.94
N PRO A 736 13.03 -9.05 34.00
CA PRO A 736 12.66 -8.38 35.24
C PRO A 736 13.86 -7.73 35.94
N ARG A 737 13.64 -6.63 36.64
CA ARG A 737 14.70 -5.80 37.24
C ARG A 737 14.74 -5.79 38.77
N PHE A 738 13.66 -6.23 39.42
CA PHE A 738 13.55 -6.27 40.89
C PHE A 738 14.38 -7.38 41.54
#